data_AF-A0A1K2IKE2-F1
#
_entry.id   AF-A0A1K2IKE2-F1
#
_cell.length_a   1.000
_cell.length_b   1.000
_cell.length_c   1.000
_cell.angle_alpha   90.00
_cell.angle_beta   90.00
_cell.angle_gamma   90.00
#
_symmetry.space_group_name_H-M   'P 1'
#
loop_
_entity.id
_entity.type
_entity.pdbx_description
1 polymer ?
#
loop_
_entity_poly.entity_id
_entity_poly.type
_entity_poly.pdbx_seq_one_letter_code
_entity_poly.pdbx_strand_id
1 'polypeptide(L)'
;MYNSLRNKMFGGDNVVNLSDVRYLPRWIILVIDIIILVVSLFLSTYIIEKISIKEFIYHDNENIVFVSIILVNVILMYFFKTYAGIIRHSTFIDLFKLLISCFCTMFIVGTINMVYFWTTGEKFILTPYLILYFIISFMGLFLFRLYVKEFFHIVREYRRSALKKRILVLGIDEQSIAIARAILDNPSLPYQVVGFLTQRTDSKRASLLGKPIFEKKRIEENSKEDLIIDGVIIVKEMMSKDEMNSWVNLFLEKDLNIFKAPSVQKLRDNDLGVSIKNLQIEDLLNRKPIKIENEEVKSRHYNKNVLVTGGAGSIGSEIVRQVAQFNPSLIVVLDQAETPLYDIELEMKEKFPHIRFKFVLADVSNKHRIEPLFQMYNFSMVYHAAAYKHVPLVEENPHEAILVNILGSKNVSTLSSKYKVNRFVMVSTDKAVNPTNVMGASKRASELFVQSLQNVEGNVTKFITTRFGNVLGSNGSVIPHFKRQIEAGGPVTITHPDIVRYFMTIPEACELVLQAGTMGQGGEIFVFDMGEPVKILDLAKRMIKLSGFEPNIDIKIIYTGLRPGEKLYEELLSDNAKTLPTHNEKIMISKDPTMDFSDIETLVNTITRASIRRDKVDVVRILKIIVPEFRSNNSVYEVLDK
;
A
#
# COMPACT_ATOMS: atom_id res chain seq x y z
N MET A 1 -7.35 -43.71 33.99
CA MET A 1 -8.46 -42.73 34.00
C MET A 1 -8.00 -41.30 34.31
N TYR A 2 -7.08 -41.09 35.26
CA TYR A 2 -6.50 -39.77 35.62
C TYR A 2 -5.74 -39.06 34.48
N ASN A 3 -4.99 -39.80 33.64
CA ASN A 3 -4.26 -39.21 32.50
C ASN A 3 -5.14 -38.80 31.31
N SER A 4 -6.32 -39.41 31.14
CA SER A 4 -7.26 -39.07 30.06
C SER A 4 -8.01 -37.77 30.34
N LEU A 5 -8.33 -37.51 31.60
CA LEU A 5 -8.94 -36.25 32.06
C LEU A 5 -7.95 -35.07 32.03
N ARG A 6 -6.68 -35.30 32.37
CA ARG A 6 -5.63 -34.28 32.27
C ARG A 6 -5.37 -33.88 30.81
N ASN A 7 -5.27 -34.83 29.88
CA ASN A 7 -5.09 -34.51 28.46
C ASN A 7 -6.34 -33.89 27.81
N LYS A 8 -7.55 -34.19 28.30
CA LYS A 8 -8.79 -33.51 27.85
C LYS A 8 -8.95 -32.09 28.41
N MET A 9 -8.47 -31.80 29.62
CA MET A 9 -8.53 -30.45 30.20
C MET A 9 -7.40 -29.53 29.73
N PHE A 10 -6.22 -30.06 29.42
CA PHE A 10 -5.04 -29.29 29.00
C PHE A 10 -4.70 -29.40 27.51
N GLY A 11 -5.54 -30.07 26.70
CA GLY A 11 -5.46 -30.01 25.25
C GLY A 11 -5.79 -28.61 24.75
N GLY A 12 -4.90 -28.02 23.94
CA GLY A 12 -4.99 -26.63 23.46
C GLY A 12 -6.34 -26.25 22.88
N ASP A 13 -7.05 -27.20 22.25
CA ASP A 13 -8.32 -26.97 21.57
C ASP A 13 -9.51 -26.65 22.51
N ASN A 14 -9.51 -27.16 23.74
CA ASN A 14 -10.63 -26.93 24.68
C ASN A 14 -10.52 -25.58 25.40
N VAL A 15 -9.29 -25.11 25.67
CA VAL A 15 -9.03 -23.77 26.21
C VAL A 15 -9.42 -22.71 25.18
N VAL A 16 -9.22 -22.99 23.89
CA VAL A 16 -9.63 -22.14 22.77
C VAL A 16 -11.15 -22.00 22.69
N ASN A 17 -11.91 -23.09 22.86
CA ASN A 17 -13.38 -23.05 22.85
C ASN A 17 -14.01 -22.28 24.04
N LEU A 18 -13.45 -22.39 25.24
CA LEU A 18 -13.91 -21.58 26.39
C LEU A 18 -13.65 -20.08 26.21
N SER A 19 -12.66 -19.71 25.40
CA SER A 19 -12.34 -18.31 25.10
C SER A 19 -13.26 -17.67 24.05
N ASP A 20 -13.91 -18.49 23.20
CA ASP A 20 -14.86 -18.06 22.16
C ASP A 20 -16.29 -17.90 22.68
N VAL A 21 -16.57 -18.33 23.92
CA VAL A 21 -17.79 -17.96 24.62
C VAL A 21 -17.76 -16.45 24.86
N ARG A 22 -18.43 -15.71 23.95
CA ARG A 22 -18.45 -14.24 23.93
C ARG A 22 -18.88 -13.65 25.27
N TYR A 23 -19.77 -14.32 25.99
CA TYR A 23 -20.25 -13.93 27.33
C TYR A 23 -20.68 -15.14 28.15
N LEU A 24 -20.27 -15.23 29.41
CA LEU A 24 -20.95 -16.10 30.38
C LEU A 24 -22.40 -15.61 30.49
N PRO A 25 -23.41 -16.47 30.27
CA PRO A 25 -24.80 -16.09 30.45
C PRO A 25 -25.04 -15.51 31.84
N ARG A 26 -25.78 -14.41 31.91
CA ARG A 26 -26.10 -13.69 33.17
C ARG A 26 -26.70 -14.59 34.26
N TRP A 27 -27.46 -15.62 33.85
CA TRP A 27 -28.05 -16.58 34.77
C TRP A 27 -27.01 -17.51 35.41
N ILE A 28 -25.93 -17.88 34.70
CA ILE A 28 -24.84 -18.68 35.27
C ILE A 28 -24.11 -17.89 36.35
N ILE A 29 -23.89 -16.60 36.10
CA ILE A 29 -23.27 -15.69 37.07
C ILE A 29 -24.12 -15.61 38.34
N LEU A 30 -25.42 -15.41 38.18
CA LEU A 30 -26.36 -15.37 39.31
C LEU A 30 -26.35 -16.68 40.11
N VAL A 31 -26.31 -17.83 39.44
CA VAL A 31 -26.24 -19.14 40.11
C VAL A 31 -24.94 -19.29 40.92
N ILE A 32 -23.79 -18.92 40.35
CA ILE A 32 -22.50 -18.97 41.05
C ILE A 32 -22.50 -18.04 42.26
N ASP A 33 -23.00 -16.81 42.10
CA ASP A 33 -23.08 -15.84 43.18
C ASP A 33 -24.00 -16.36 44.31
N ILE A 34 -25.13 -17.02 43.99
CA ILE A 34 -26.00 -17.68 44.99
C ILE A 34 -25.26 -18.81 45.71
N ILE A 35 -24.49 -19.64 45.00
CA ILE A 35 -23.69 -20.71 45.62
C ILE A 35 -22.68 -20.10 46.60
N ILE A 36 -22.00 -19.01 46.23
CA ILE A 36 -21.07 -18.30 47.11
C ILE A 36 -21.80 -17.77 48.36
N LEU A 37 -23.01 -17.22 48.21
CA LEU A 37 -23.82 -16.76 49.35
C LEU A 37 -24.21 -17.91 50.29
N VAL A 38 -24.60 -19.06 49.76
CA VAL A 38 -24.94 -20.26 50.55
C VAL A 38 -23.71 -20.79 51.28
N VAL A 39 -22.56 -20.91 50.59
CA VAL A 39 -21.29 -21.30 51.22
C VAL A 39 -20.90 -20.30 52.31
N SER A 40 -21.13 -19.01 52.09
CA SER A 40 -20.85 -17.95 53.07
C SER A 40 -21.72 -18.09 54.32
N LEU A 41 -23.00 -18.48 54.18
CA LEU A 41 -23.88 -18.76 55.32
C LEU A 41 -23.36 -19.95 56.15
N PHE A 42 -23.06 -21.07 55.50
CA PHE A 42 -22.54 -22.25 56.20
C PHE A 42 -21.21 -21.96 56.90
N LEU A 43 -20.31 -21.24 56.23
CA LEU A 43 -19.02 -20.87 56.81
C LEU A 43 -19.17 -19.90 57.99
N SER A 44 -20.09 -18.93 57.89
CA SER A 44 -20.39 -18.01 58.99
C SER A 44 -20.96 -18.76 60.20
N THR A 45 -21.84 -19.73 59.96
CA THR A 45 -22.44 -20.59 60.99
C THR A 45 -21.37 -21.43 61.68
N TYR A 46 -20.53 -22.12 60.90
CA TYR A 46 -19.43 -22.92 61.41
C TYR A 46 -18.44 -22.11 62.28
N ILE A 47 -18.05 -20.91 61.82
CA ILE A 47 -17.11 -20.06 62.57
C ILE A 47 -17.73 -19.63 63.90
N ILE A 48 -19.01 -19.30 63.91
CA ILE A 48 -19.69 -18.79 65.10
C ILE A 48 -20.02 -19.89 66.09
N GLU A 49 -20.41 -21.09 65.64
CA GLU A 49 -20.56 -22.27 66.49
C GLU A 49 -19.27 -22.60 67.24
N LYS A 50 -18.10 -22.33 66.64
CA LYS A 50 -16.80 -22.54 67.28
C LYS A 50 -16.39 -21.43 68.24
N ILE A 51 -17.01 -20.25 68.17
CA ILE A 51 -16.65 -19.07 68.98
C ILE A 51 -17.66 -18.83 70.12
N SER A 52 -18.95 -19.17 69.94
CA SER A 52 -20.03 -18.91 70.89
C SER A 52 -20.52 -20.20 71.58
N ILE A 53 -20.68 -20.14 72.91
CA ILE A 53 -21.17 -21.26 73.75
C ILE A 53 -22.71 -21.27 73.86
N LYS A 54 -23.42 -20.22 73.42
CA LYS A 54 -24.90 -20.15 73.41
C LYS A 54 -25.49 -20.35 72.02
N GLU A 55 -26.70 -20.92 72.00
CA GLU A 55 -27.58 -21.00 70.83
C GLU A 55 -27.70 -19.63 70.14
N PHE A 56 -27.60 -19.68 68.82
CA PHE A 56 -27.30 -18.53 67.99
C PHE A 56 -28.47 -18.11 67.10
N ILE A 57 -29.39 -19.05 66.87
CA ILE A 57 -30.66 -18.86 66.20
C ILE A 57 -31.73 -19.13 67.27
N TYR A 58 -32.51 -18.10 67.64
CA TYR A 58 -33.58 -18.22 68.65
C TYR A 58 -34.95 -18.44 67.99
N HIS A 59 -34.99 -19.05 66.81
CA HIS A 59 -36.22 -19.40 66.12
C HIS A 59 -36.27 -20.91 65.95
N ASP A 60 -37.43 -21.52 66.20
CA ASP A 60 -37.62 -22.99 66.22
C ASP A 60 -37.24 -23.71 64.90
N ASN A 61 -36.99 -22.96 63.81
CA ASN A 61 -36.61 -23.51 62.52
C ASN A 61 -35.51 -22.68 61.82
N GLU A 62 -34.26 -23.13 61.94
CA GLU A 62 -33.08 -22.51 61.32
C GLU A 62 -33.19 -22.36 59.80
N ASN A 63 -33.94 -23.25 59.15
CA ASN A 63 -34.12 -23.20 57.69
C ASN A 63 -34.89 -21.96 57.24
N ILE A 64 -35.88 -21.51 58.03
CA ILE A 64 -36.66 -20.30 57.72
C ILE A 64 -35.74 -19.08 57.74
N VAL A 65 -34.83 -19.05 58.71
CA VAL A 65 -33.85 -17.99 58.90
C VAL A 65 -32.88 -17.93 57.71
N PHE A 66 -32.28 -19.05 57.33
CA PHE A 66 -31.36 -19.09 56.18
C PHE A 66 -32.05 -18.75 54.85
N VAL A 67 -33.26 -19.27 54.63
CA VAL A 67 -34.04 -18.96 53.43
C VAL A 67 -34.37 -17.47 53.37
N SER A 68 -34.73 -16.84 54.49
CA SER A 68 -35.03 -15.40 54.53
C SER A 68 -33.81 -14.54 54.16
N ILE A 69 -32.61 -14.89 54.63
CA ILE A 69 -31.37 -14.15 54.33
C ILE A 69 -30.98 -14.30 52.85
N ILE A 70 -31.05 -15.50 52.30
CA ILE A 70 -30.78 -15.73 50.88
C ILE A 70 -31.82 -14.99 50.03
N LEU A 71 -33.10 -15.03 50.39
CA LEU A 71 -34.16 -14.36 49.66
C LEU A 71 -33.92 -12.85 49.60
N VAL A 72 -33.61 -12.21 50.73
CA VAL A 72 -33.28 -10.78 50.78
C VAL A 72 -32.05 -10.45 49.93
N ASN A 73 -30.98 -11.26 50.00
CA ASN A 73 -29.80 -11.06 49.16
C ASN A 73 -30.12 -11.17 47.67
N VAL A 74 -30.86 -12.18 47.25
CA VAL A 74 -31.20 -12.40 45.84
C VAL A 74 -32.06 -11.25 45.31
N ILE A 75 -33.01 -10.75 46.11
CA ILE A 75 -33.81 -9.56 45.77
C ILE A 75 -32.92 -8.33 45.59
N LEU A 76 -31.99 -8.08 46.52
CA LEU A 76 -31.08 -6.94 46.44
C LEU A 76 -30.08 -7.06 45.28
N MET A 77 -29.56 -8.26 45.02
CA MET A 77 -28.73 -8.54 43.86
C MET A 77 -29.47 -8.29 42.55
N TYR A 78 -30.77 -8.60 42.52
CA TYR A 78 -31.64 -8.29 41.38
C TYR A 78 -31.85 -6.78 41.22
N PHE A 79 -32.13 -6.07 42.31
CA PHE A 79 -32.34 -4.63 42.30
C PHE A 79 -31.07 -3.85 41.88
N PHE A 80 -29.93 -4.17 42.48
CA PHE A 80 -28.63 -3.57 42.16
C PHE A 80 -28.00 -4.13 40.87
N LYS A 81 -28.64 -5.13 40.24
CA LYS A 81 -28.21 -5.78 39.00
C LYS A 81 -26.74 -6.22 39.05
N THR A 82 -26.32 -6.82 40.15
CA THR A 82 -24.92 -7.24 40.39
C THR A 82 -24.44 -8.31 39.40
N TYR A 83 -25.36 -9.06 38.81
CA TYR A 83 -25.12 -10.08 37.78
C TYR A 83 -25.09 -9.53 36.35
N ALA A 84 -25.48 -8.27 36.12
CA ALA A 84 -25.66 -7.71 34.78
C ALA A 84 -24.35 -7.21 34.14
N GLY A 85 -23.33 -6.94 34.96
CA GLY A 85 -22.01 -6.50 34.50
C GLY A 85 -21.26 -7.60 33.74
N ILE A 86 -20.50 -7.22 32.71
CA ILE A 86 -19.64 -8.16 31.99
C ILE A 86 -18.43 -8.43 32.90
N ILE A 87 -18.38 -9.60 33.55
CA ILE A 87 -17.37 -9.89 34.59
C ILE A 87 -15.93 -9.68 34.08
N ARG A 88 -15.65 -10.02 32.82
CA ARG A 88 -14.33 -9.83 32.17
C ARG A 88 -13.89 -8.37 32.12
N HIS A 89 -14.84 -7.44 32.17
CA HIS A 89 -14.62 -6.00 32.19
C HIS A 89 -15.10 -5.36 33.50
N SER A 90 -15.18 -6.14 34.60
CA SER A 90 -15.62 -5.63 35.90
C SER A 90 -14.86 -4.37 36.27
N THR A 91 -15.61 -3.30 36.43
CA THR A 91 -15.09 -1.98 36.80
C THR A 91 -15.18 -1.80 38.32
N PHE A 92 -14.57 -0.73 38.84
CA PHE A 92 -14.74 -0.35 40.25
C PHE A 92 -16.23 -0.16 40.62
N ILE A 93 -17.06 0.24 39.66
CA ILE A 93 -18.50 0.41 39.82
C ILE A 93 -19.19 -0.93 40.15
N ASP A 94 -18.77 -2.03 39.52
CA ASP A 94 -19.39 -3.34 39.75
C ASP A 94 -19.02 -3.91 41.13
N LEU A 95 -17.80 -3.63 41.60
CA LEU A 95 -17.37 -3.95 42.97
C LEU A 95 -18.17 -3.14 44.00
N PHE A 96 -18.42 -1.87 43.71
CA PHE A 96 -19.20 -1.00 44.59
C PHE A 96 -20.67 -1.45 44.68
N LYS A 97 -21.27 -1.93 43.58
CA LYS A 97 -22.62 -2.54 43.59
C LYS A 97 -22.69 -3.78 44.48
N LEU A 98 -21.65 -4.63 44.48
CA LEU A 98 -21.59 -5.80 45.36
C LEU A 98 -21.53 -5.38 46.83
N LEU A 99 -20.68 -4.39 47.16
CA LEU A 99 -20.55 -3.86 48.50
C LEU A 99 -21.89 -3.31 49.02
N ILE A 100 -22.55 -2.45 48.23
CA ILE A 100 -23.84 -1.87 48.58
C ILE A 100 -24.89 -2.98 48.72
N SER A 101 -24.95 -3.94 47.80
CA SER A 101 -25.92 -5.04 47.85
C SER A 101 -25.79 -5.83 49.15
N CYS A 102 -24.58 -6.29 49.50
CA CYS A 102 -24.36 -7.05 50.74
C CYS A 102 -24.61 -6.19 51.99
N PHE A 103 -24.24 -4.91 51.95
CA PHE A 103 -24.45 -3.98 53.08
C PHE A 103 -25.94 -3.72 53.31
N CYS A 104 -26.71 -3.49 52.25
CA CYS A 104 -28.16 -3.37 52.32
C CYS A 104 -28.81 -4.66 52.84
N THR A 105 -28.30 -5.85 52.49
CA THR A 105 -28.80 -7.10 53.06
C THR A 105 -28.58 -7.13 54.57
N MET A 106 -27.37 -6.82 55.03
CA MET A 106 -27.05 -6.79 56.46
C MET A 106 -27.97 -5.82 57.20
N PHE A 107 -28.23 -4.65 56.62
CA PHE A 107 -29.12 -3.65 57.20
C PHE A 107 -30.57 -4.12 57.25
N ILE A 108 -31.13 -4.63 56.15
CA ILE A 108 -32.52 -5.11 56.09
C ILE A 108 -32.74 -6.29 57.04
N VAL A 109 -31.87 -7.30 57.01
CA VAL A 109 -31.97 -8.44 57.93
C VAL A 109 -31.75 -7.99 59.38
N GLY A 110 -30.86 -7.01 59.61
CA GLY A 110 -30.68 -6.38 60.91
C GLY A 110 -31.94 -5.68 61.42
N THR A 111 -32.66 -4.97 60.55
CA THR A 111 -33.94 -4.33 60.92
C THR A 111 -35.03 -5.36 61.20
N ILE A 112 -35.12 -6.44 60.41
CA ILE A 112 -36.04 -7.55 60.67
C ILE A 112 -35.75 -8.17 62.04
N ASN A 113 -34.47 -8.38 62.35
CA ASN A 113 -34.02 -8.91 63.63
C ASN A 113 -34.40 -7.99 64.81
N MET A 114 -34.28 -6.66 64.64
CA MET A 114 -34.73 -5.70 65.66
C MET A 114 -36.26 -5.71 65.82
N VAL A 115 -37.03 -5.66 64.73
CA VAL A 115 -38.50 -5.69 64.79
C VAL A 115 -38.99 -6.97 65.47
N TYR A 116 -38.41 -8.12 65.12
CA TYR A 116 -38.73 -9.40 65.75
C TYR A 116 -38.47 -9.35 67.27
N PHE A 117 -37.30 -8.85 67.68
CA PHE A 117 -36.95 -8.68 69.10
C PHE A 117 -37.95 -7.81 69.87
N TRP A 118 -38.45 -6.72 69.27
CA TRP A 118 -39.46 -5.86 69.90
C TRP A 118 -40.83 -6.55 70.03
N THR A 119 -41.15 -7.48 69.15
CA THR A 119 -42.45 -8.20 69.15
C THR A 119 -42.49 -9.46 70.01
N THR A 120 -41.39 -10.21 70.10
CA THR A 120 -41.34 -11.53 70.74
C THR A 120 -40.46 -11.58 71.98
N GLY A 121 -39.59 -10.57 72.19
CA GLY A 121 -38.59 -10.57 73.26
C GLY A 121 -37.34 -11.39 72.96
N GLU A 122 -37.29 -12.12 71.84
CA GLU A 122 -36.17 -12.95 71.40
C GLU A 122 -35.54 -12.44 70.10
N LYS A 123 -34.25 -12.68 69.88
CA LYS A 123 -33.56 -12.22 68.67
C LYS A 123 -33.71 -13.24 67.54
N PHE A 124 -34.13 -12.78 66.36
CA PHE A 124 -34.21 -13.63 65.17
C PHE A 124 -32.86 -14.27 64.81
N ILE A 125 -31.76 -13.50 64.93
CA ILE A 125 -30.36 -13.93 64.70
C ILE A 125 -29.41 -13.13 65.59
N LEU A 126 -28.28 -13.69 66.03
CA LEU A 126 -27.24 -12.89 66.69
C LEU A 126 -26.66 -11.81 65.74
N THR A 127 -26.56 -10.57 66.20
CA THR A 127 -26.00 -9.45 65.41
C THR A 127 -24.58 -9.71 64.88
N PRO A 128 -23.65 -10.35 65.64
CA PRO A 128 -22.35 -10.76 65.12
C PRO A 128 -22.42 -11.70 63.91
N TYR A 129 -23.50 -12.50 63.75
CA TYR A 129 -23.71 -13.30 62.53
C TYR A 129 -23.69 -12.45 61.29
N LEU A 130 -24.49 -11.38 61.34
CA LEU A 130 -24.86 -10.63 60.16
C LEU A 130 -23.66 -9.87 59.65
N ILE A 131 -22.82 -9.39 60.57
CA ILE A 131 -21.54 -8.77 60.27
C ILE A 131 -20.57 -9.79 59.67
N LEU A 132 -20.44 -10.98 60.27
CA LEU A 132 -19.54 -12.01 59.76
C LEU A 132 -19.98 -12.51 58.38
N TYR A 133 -21.28 -12.77 58.22
CA TYR A 133 -21.88 -13.15 56.96
C TYR A 133 -21.68 -12.08 55.88
N PHE A 134 -21.89 -10.81 56.22
CA PHE A 134 -21.61 -9.68 55.31
C PHE A 134 -20.16 -9.69 54.83
N ILE A 135 -19.19 -9.84 55.74
CA ILE A 135 -17.76 -9.84 55.40
C ILE A 135 -17.43 -11.04 54.49
N ILE A 136 -17.84 -12.25 54.87
CA ILE A 136 -17.52 -13.47 54.14
C ILE A 136 -18.18 -13.47 52.75
N SER A 137 -19.45 -13.09 52.66
CA SER A 137 -20.18 -13.01 51.39
C SER A 137 -19.60 -11.97 50.44
N PHE A 138 -19.29 -10.76 50.94
CA PHE A 138 -18.67 -9.72 50.14
C PHE A 138 -17.28 -10.16 49.65
N MET A 139 -16.44 -10.72 50.54
CA MET A 139 -15.11 -11.23 50.17
C MET A 139 -15.17 -12.36 49.15
N GLY A 140 -16.09 -13.32 49.32
CA GLY A 140 -16.27 -14.42 48.37
C GLY A 140 -16.65 -13.93 46.98
N LEU A 141 -17.63 -13.02 46.89
CA LEU A 141 -18.06 -12.43 45.62
C LEU A 141 -16.98 -11.56 44.98
N PHE A 142 -16.25 -10.79 45.78
CA PHE A 142 -15.12 -9.95 45.33
C PHE A 142 -13.99 -10.80 44.74
N LEU A 143 -13.54 -11.83 45.46
CA LEU A 143 -12.46 -12.70 45.02
C LEU A 143 -12.82 -13.46 43.75
N PHE A 144 -14.08 -13.90 43.63
CA PHE A 144 -14.57 -14.54 42.40
C PHE A 144 -14.45 -13.60 41.19
N ARG A 145 -14.87 -12.33 41.31
CA ARG A 145 -14.77 -11.34 40.23
C ARG A 145 -13.31 -11.05 39.85
N LEU A 146 -12.42 -10.96 40.83
CA LEU A 146 -10.98 -10.75 40.60
C LEU A 146 -10.35 -11.94 39.86
N TYR A 147 -10.64 -13.16 40.31
CA TYR A 147 -10.14 -14.39 39.68
C TYR A 147 -10.55 -14.49 38.21
N VAL A 148 -11.84 -14.26 37.90
CA VAL A 148 -12.34 -14.34 36.52
C VAL A 148 -11.71 -13.27 35.64
N LYS A 149 -11.53 -12.03 36.15
CA LYS A 149 -10.88 -10.95 35.41
C LYS A 149 -9.43 -11.31 35.04
N GLU A 150 -8.64 -11.78 35.99
CA GLU A 150 -7.23 -12.15 35.76
C GLU A 150 -7.10 -13.38 34.85
N PHE A 151 -7.94 -14.40 35.05
CA PHE A 151 -7.95 -15.59 34.19
C PHE A 151 -8.17 -15.22 32.71
N PHE A 152 -9.17 -14.37 32.41
CA PHE A 152 -9.41 -13.95 31.02
C PHE A 152 -8.33 -13.01 30.47
N HIS A 153 -7.66 -12.23 31.31
CA HIS A 153 -6.51 -11.42 30.89
C HIS A 153 -5.37 -12.32 30.39
N ILE A 154 -4.98 -13.31 31.20
CA ILE A 154 -3.89 -14.25 30.91
C ILE A 154 -4.19 -15.08 29.64
N VAL A 155 -5.41 -15.61 29.51
CA VAL A 155 -5.82 -16.40 28.33
C VAL A 155 -5.79 -15.56 27.05
N ARG A 156 -6.21 -14.29 27.12
CA ARG A 156 -6.20 -13.36 25.97
C ARG A 156 -4.76 -13.02 25.55
N GLU A 157 -3.87 -12.82 26.51
CA GLU A 157 -2.46 -12.51 26.26
C GLU A 157 -1.74 -13.70 25.62
N TYR A 158 -2.02 -14.92 26.08
CA TYR A 158 -1.47 -16.15 25.52
C TYR A 158 -1.91 -16.38 24.06
N ARG A 159 -3.20 -16.22 23.74
CA ARG A 159 -3.72 -16.35 22.36
C ARG A 159 -3.17 -15.27 21.43
N ARG A 160 -3.03 -14.03 21.92
CA ARG A 160 -2.39 -12.94 21.15
C ARG A 160 -0.95 -13.24 20.81
N SER A 161 -0.21 -13.95 21.67
CA SER A 161 1.16 -14.36 21.39
C SER A 161 1.22 -15.48 20.35
N ALA A 162 0.33 -16.47 20.45
CA ALA A 162 0.29 -17.63 19.53
C ALA A 162 -0.12 -17.29 18.08
N LEU A 163 -0.84 -16.19 17.87
CA LEU A 163 -1.27 -15.73 16.53
C LEU A 163 -0.29 -14.75 15.87
N LYS A 164 0.81 -14.38 16.54
CA LYS A 164 1.78 -13.43 15.97
C LYS A 164 2.70 -14.13 14.98
N LYS A 165 2.88 -13.50 13.82
CA LYS A 165 3.88 -13.90 12.82
C LYS A 165 5.28 -13.66 13.38
N ARG A 166 6.08 -14.70 13.44
CA ARG A 166 7.47 -14.68 13.91
C ARG A 166 8.35 -14.10 12.82
N ILE A 167 8.97 -12.95 13.08
CA ILE A 167 9.71 -12.20 12.07
C ILE A 167 11.16 -11.96 12.49
N LEU A 168 12.06 -11.98 11.50
CA LEU A 168 13.40 -11.43 11.65
C LEU A 168 13.45 -9.99 11.13
N VAL A 169 14.32 -9.17 11.69
CA VAL A 169 14.63 -7.84 11.16
C VAL A 169 15.98 -7.92 10.43
N LEU A 170 16.00 -7.58 9.15
CA LEU A 170 17.22 -7.55 8.35
C LEU A 170 17.98 -6.25 8.63
N GLY A 171 19.20 -6.39 9.17
CA GLY A 171 20.07 -5.29 9.57
C GLY A 171 20.31 -5.25 11.08
N ILE A 172 21.41 -4.60 11.47
CA ILE A 172 21.80 -4.38 12.88
C ILE A 172 22.11 -2.90 13.16
N ASP A 173 21.69 -2.03 12.24
CA ASP A 173 21.86 -0.58 12.29
C ASP A 173 20.76 0.09 13.13
N GLU A 174 20.93 1.38 13.42
CA GLU A 174 20.00 2.15 14.26
C GLU A 174 18.55 2.13 13.74
N GLN A 175 18.35 2.13 12.41
CA GLN A 175 17.01 2.10 11.83
C GLN A 175 16.33 0.74 12.08
N SER A 176 17.05 -0.36 11.85
CA SER A 176 16.59 -1.71 12.15
C SER A 176 16.25 -1.89 13.63
N ILE A 177 17.08 -1.33 14.52
CA ILE A 177 16.83 -1.34 15.97
C ILE A 177 15.58 -0.53 16.33
N ALA A 178 15.40 0.65 15.74
CA ALA A 178 14.23 1.51 15.98
C ALA A 178 12.93 0.82 15.56
N ILE A 179 12.91 0.16 14.41
CA ILE A 179 11.74 -0.60 13.92
C ILE A 179 11.47 -1.82 14.81
N ALA A 180 12.51 -2.57 15.19
CA ALA A 180 12.36 -3.71 16.10
C ALA A 180 11.78 -3.28 17.45
N ARG A 181 12.28 -2.17 18.02
CA ARG A 181 11.76 -1.57 19.26
C ARG A 181 10.30 -1.13 19.09
N ALA A 182 9.96 -0.44 18.01
CA ALA A 182 8.58 -0.03 17.74
C ALA A 182 7.60 -1.21 17.65
N ILE A 183 8.04 -2.38 17.18
CA ILE A 183 7.23 -3.61 17.16
C ILE A 183 7.13 -4.24 18.55
N LEU A 184 8.24 -4.29 19.29
CA LEU A 184 8.26 -4.84 20.66
C LEU A 184 7.41 -4.02 21.63
N ASP A 185 7.43 -2.70 21.48
CA ASP A 185 6.68 -1.75 22.32
C ASP A 185 5.19 -1.68 21.96
N ASN A 186 4.76 -2.29 20.84
CA ASN A 186 3.37 -2.33 20.40
C ASN A 186 2.78 -3.76 20.41
N PRO A 187 2.23 -4.23 21.55
CA PRO A 187 1.68 -5.58 21.69
C PRO A 187 0.48 -5.88 20.77
N SER A 188 -0.17 -4.85 20.22
CA SER A 188 -1.32 -4.95 19.31
C SER A 188 -0.93 -5.40 17.90
N LEU A 189 0.34 -5.27 17.50
CA LEU A 189 0.81 -5.68 16.18
C LEU A 189 0.82 -7.22 16.06
N PRO A 190 0.45 -7.77 14.89
CA PRO A 190 0.41 -9.21 14.64
C PRO A 190 1.80 -9.82 14.39
N TYR A 191 2.86 -9.21 14.91
CA TYR A 191 4.25 -9.59 14.66
C TYR A 191 5.01 -9.82 15.97
N GLN A 192 5.92 -10.80 15.96
CA GLN A 192 6.84 -11.09 17.06
C GLN A 192 8.27 -11.10 16.53
N VAL A 193 9.11 -10.20 17.03
CA VAL A 193 10.53 -10.15 16.66
C VAL A 193 11.27 -11.32 17.32
N VAL A 194 11.79 -12.23 16.49
CA VAL A 194 12.58 -13.40 16.92
C VAL A 194 14.07 -13.07 16.99
N GLY A 195 14.57 -12.19 16.12
CA GLY A 195 15.98 -11.82 16.05
C GLY A 195 16.30 -10.89 14.90
N PHE A 196 17.59 -10.59 14.80
CA PHE A 196 18.16 -9.76 13.73
C PHE A 196 18.95 -10.62 12.76
N LEU A 197 19.08 -10.18 11.51
CA LEU A 197 19.81 -10.88 10.46
C LEU A 197 20.90 -9.97 9.88
N THR A 198 22.12 -10.48 9.75
CA THR A 198 23.28 -9.73 9.26
C THR A 198 24.15 -10.54 8.29
N GLN A 199 24.86 -9.85 7.40
CA GLN A 199 25.90 -10.46 6.57
C GLN A 199 27.26 -10.53 7.28
N ARG A 200 27.46 -9.79 8.38
CA ARG A 200 28.75 -9.73 9.07
C ARG A 200 29.04 -11.05 9.80
N THR A 201 30.27 -11.54 9.67
CA THR A 201 30.75 -12.80 10.26
C THR A 201 31.33 -12.64 11.68
N ASP A 202 31.44 -11.41 12.16
CA ASP A 202 31.94 -11.04 13.50
C ASP A 202 30.87 -11.14 14.60
N SER A 203 29.63 -11.54 14.25
CA SER A 203 28.45 -11.45 15.11
C SER A 203 28.22 -12.69 16.00
N LYS A 204 29.16 -13.65 16.03
CA LYS A 204 29.01 -14.89 16.78
C LYS A 204 28.84 -14.59 18.28
N ARG A 205 27.60 -14.74 18.77
CA ARG A 205 27.10 -14.51 20.16
C ARG A 205 26.65 -13.08 20.51
N ALA A 206 26.58 -12.15 19.56
CA ALA A 206 25.99 -10.84 19.82
C ALA A 206 24.45 -10.92 19.92
N SER A 207 23.87 -10.10 20.81
CA SER A 207 22.42 -9.95 20.95
C SER A 207 22.03 -8.48 20.92
N LEU A 208 20.89 -8.17 20.32
CA LEU A 208 20.32 -6.83 20.25
C LEU A 208 18.91 -6.87 20.82
N LEU A 209 18.58 -5.95 21.73
CA LEU A 209 17.29 -5.92 22.44
C LEU A 209 16.92 -7.27 23.10
N GLY A 210 17.93 -8.02 23.58
CA GLY A 210 17.75 -9.35 24.16
C GLY A 210 17.38 -10.45 23.13
N LYS A 211 17.51 -10.17 21.83
CA LYS A 211 17.25 -11.12 20.73
C LYS A 211 18.56 -11.52 20.03
N PRO A 212 18.68 -12.78 19.56
CA PRO A 212 19.87 -13.26 18.86
C PRO A 212 20.05 -12.59 17.50
N ILE A 213 21.31 -12.50 17.06
CA ILE A 213 21.69 -12.10 15.71
C ILE A 213 22.03 -13.37 14.90
N PHE A 214 21.39 -13.53 13.76
CA PHE A 214 21.60 -14.63 12.82
C PHE A 214 22.51 -14.17 11.67
N GLU A 215 23.41 -15.05 11.24
CA GLU A 215 24.22 -14.85 10.03
C GLU A 215 23.47 -15.34 8.80
N LYS A 216 23.76 -14.75 7.63
CA LYS A 216 23.20 -15.17 6.33
C LYS A 216 23.29 -16.69 6.10
N LYS A 217 24.47 -17.27 6.38
CA LYS A 217 24.75 -18.71 6.23
C LYS A 217 23.78 -19.60 7.00
N ARG A 218 23.30 -19.14 8.17
CA ARG A 218 22.35 -19.90 8.98
C ARG A 218 20.96 -19.96 8.34
N ILE A 219 20.55 -18.95 7.58
CA ILE A 219 19.32 -19.00 6.79
C ILE A 219 19.50 -19.90 5.55
N GLU A 220 20.69 -19.87 4.94
CA GLU A 220 21.02 -20.73 3.80
C GLU A 220 21.00 -22.23 4.17
N GLU A 221 21.51 -22.59 5.35
CA GLU A 221 21.63 -23.98 5.79
C GLU A 221 20.36 -24.57 6.40
N ASN A 222 19.49 -23.75 7.00
CA ASN A 222 18.31 -24.23 7.72
C ASN A 222 17.01 -23.98 6.93
N SER A 223 15.98 -24.76 7.23
CA SER A 223 14.64 -24.52 6.72
C SER A 223 13.89 -23.50 7.59
N LYS A 224 12.79 -22.99 7.06
CA LYS A 224 11.84 -22.12 7.78
C LYS A 224 11.31 -22.80 9.05
N GLU A 225 11.09 -24.11 8.99
CA GLU A 225 10.55 -24.95 10.07
C GLU A 225 11.58 -25.14 11.18
N ASP A 226 12.85 -25.31 10.84
CA ASP A 226 13.95 -25.44 11.81
C ASP A 226 14.14 -24.15 12.63
N LEU A 227 13.93 -23.00 12.00
CA LEU A 227 14.12 -21.70 12.64
C LEU A 227 12.83 -21.15 13.28
N ILE A 228 11.67 -21.71 12.94
CA ILE A 228 10.33 -21.29 13.35
C ILE A 228 10.12 -19.78 13.08
N ILE A 229 10.30 -19.38 11.83
CA ILE A 229 10.18 -17.99 11.36
C ILE A 229 9.13 -17.93 10.24
N ASP A 230 8.26 -16.93 10.26
CA ASP A 230 7.23 -16.72 9.24
C ASP A 230 7.65 -15.74 8.13
N GLY A 231 8.61 -14.84 8.42
CA GLY A 231 9.09 -13.86 7.47
C GLY A 231 10.21 -12.94 7.96
N VAL A 232 10.60 -12.00 7.10
CA VAL A 232 11.67 -11.04 7.34
C VAL A 232 11.18 -9.63 7.04
N ILE A 233 11.44 -8.69 7.93
CA ILE A 233 11.27 -7.25 7.71
C ILE A 233 12.54 -6.68 7.14
N ILE A 234 12.41 -5.99 5.99
CA ILE A 234 13.47 -5.25 5.33
C ILE A 234 13.29 -3.76 5.58
N VAL A 235 14.38 -3.11 5.99
CA VAL A 235 14.50 -1.65 6.08
C VAL A 235 15.18 -1.16 4.80
N LYS A 236 14.42 -0.47 3.95
CA LYS A 236 14.78 -0.23 2.54
C LYS A 236 15.94 0.76 2.35
N GLU A 237 16.25 1.60 3.32
CA GLU A 237 16.96 2.86 3.06
C GLU A 237 18.46 2.73 2.79
N MET A 238 19.13 1.60 3.10
CA MET A 238 20.60 1.50 3.04
C MET A 238 21.21 0.41 2.13
N MET A 239 20.44 -0.54 1.60
CA MET A 239 21.02 -1.63 0.77
C MET A 239 21.17 -1.25 -0.71
N SER A 240 22.20 -1.82 -1.36
CA SER A 240 22.34 -1.76 -2.82
C SER A 240 21.27 -2.62 -3.51
N LYS A 241 21.04 -2.40 -4.81
CA LYS A 241 20.06 -3.19 -5.60
C LYS A 241 20.45 -4.67 -5.63
N ASP A 242 21.73 -4.96 -5.80
CA ASP A 242 22.23 -6.34 -5.91
C ASP A 242 22.17 -7.06 -4.56
N GLU A 243 22.47 -6.35 -3.47
CA GLU A 243 22.35 -6.88 -2.13
C GLU A 243 20.89 -7.17 -1.77
N MET A 244 19.98 -6.25 -2.07
CA MET A 244 18.54 -6.43 -1.84
C MET A 244 17.99 -7.61 -2.66
N ASN A 245 18.37 -7.72 -3.94
CA ASN A 245 17.98 -8.86 -4.77
C ASN A 245 18.54 -10.18 -4.24
N SER A 246 19.79 -10.21 -3.78
CA SER A 246 20.41 -11.42 -3.19
C SER A 246 19.62 -11.89 -1.96
N TRP A 247 19.28 -10.96 -1.06
CA TRP A 247 18.49 -11.29 0.13
C TRP A 247 17.07 -11.76 -0.20
N VAL A 248 16.40 -11.06 -1.12
CA VAL A 248 15.04 -11.38 -1.51
C VAL A 248 14.98 -12.75 -2.18
N ASN A 249 15.91 -13.04 -3.10
CA ASN A 249 15.99 -14.36 -3.71
C ASN A 249 16.19 -15.45 -2.65
N LEU A 250 17.10 -15.26 -1.70
CA LEU A 250 17.30 -16.20 -0.59
C LEU A 250 16.03 -16.40 0.23
N PHE A 251 15.30 -15.34 0.56
CA PHE A 251 14.05 -15.45 1.33
C PHE A 251 12.92 -16.12 0.55
N LEU A 252 12.83 -15.85 -0.76
CA LEU A 252 11.87 -16.48 -1.66
C LEU A 252 12.20 -17.96 -1.94
N GLU A 253 13.48 -18.36 -1.90
CA GLU A 253 13.91 -19.76 -1.97
C GLU A 253 13.58 -20.54 -0.68
N LYS A 254 13.40 -19.82 0.44
CA LYS A 254 13.13 -20.39 1.76
C LYS A 254 11.67 -20.22 2.21
N ASP A 255 10.77 -19.82 1.30
CA ASP A 255 9.34 -19.59 1.56
C ASP A 255 9.06 -18.63 2.74
N LEU A 256 9.95 -17.65 2.92
CA LEU A 256 9.82 -16.60 3.93
C LEU A 256 9.03 -15.42 3.36
N ASN A 257 8.01 -14.97 4.11
CA ASN A 257 7.29 -13.75 3.75
C ASN A 257 8.21 -12.54 3.89
N ILE A 258 8.19 -11.65 2.91
CA ILE A 258 9.04 -10.46 2.94
C ILE A 258 8.19 -9.23 3.18
N PHE A 259 8.50 -8.52 4.25
CA PHE A 259 7.80 -7.33 4.69
C PHE A 259 8.71 -6.11 4.56
N LYS A 260 8.12 -4.96 4.31
CA LYS A 260 8.78 -3.67 4.22
C LYS A 260 8.38 -2.79 5.39
N ALA A 261 9.37 -2.27 6.10
CA ALA A 261 9.17 -1.31 7.16
C ALA A 261 8.80 0.10 6.64
N PRO A 262 8.05 0.90 7.41
CA PRO A 262 7.85 2.32 7.11
C PRO A 262 9.17 3.11 7.25
N SER A 263 9.24 4.30 6.64
CA SER A 263 10.40 5.19 6.80
C SER A 263 10.51 5.69 8.24
N VAL A 264 11.74 5.76 8.77
CA VAL A 264 12.00 6.14 10.18
C VAL A 264 11.51 7.55 10.52
N GLN A 265 11.45 8.45 9.53
CA GLN A 265 10.89 9.79 9.70
C GLN A 265 9.41 9.77 10.10
N LYS A 266 8.63 8.80 9.59
CA LYS A 266 7.20 8.63 9.93
C LYS A 266 6.97 7.96 11.28
N LEU A 267 8.02 7.47 11.94
CA LEU A 267 7.95 6.86 13.27
C LEU A 267 8.10 7.88 14.41
N ARG A 268 8.58 9.11 14.12
CA ARG A 268 8.77 10.17 15.14
C ARG A 268 7.48 10.88 15.52
N ASP A 269 6.51 10.94 14.60
CA ASP A 269 5.18 11.42 14.89
C ASP A 269 4.43 10.26 15.55
N ASN A 270 4.13 10.37 16.85
CA ASN A 270 3.43 9.36 17.66
C ASN A 270 2.01 8.98 17.15
N ASP A 271 1.67 9.32 15.92
CA ASP A 271 0.41 9.03 15.27
C ASP A 271 0.45 7.69 14.53
N LEU A 272 -0.29 6.74 15.10
CA LEU A 272 -1.14 5.77 14.41
C LEU A 272 -0.46 4.89 13.34
N GLY A 273 0.21 3.84 13.84
CA GLY A 273 0.35 2.56 13.17
C GLY A 273 1.62 2.41 12.34
N VAL A 274 2.57 1.62 12.83
CA VAL A 274 3.65 1.06 12.02
C VAL A 274 3.01 0.20 10.91
N SER A 275 2.70 0.80 9.77
CA SER A 275 2.10 0.10 8.62
C SER A 275 3.20 -0.70 7.92
N ILE A 276 3.53 -1.86 8.50
CA ILE A 276 4.34 -2.88 7.84
C ILE A 276 3.54 -3.39 6.64
N LYS A 277 4.12 -3.28 5.43
CA LYS A 277 3.47 -3.72 4.19
C LYS A 277 4.21 -4.92 3.62
N ASN A 278 3.53 -5.74 2.81
CA ASN A 278 4.21 -6.75 2.02
C ASN A 278 5.16 -6.07 1.02
N LEU A 279 6.31 -6.69 0.77
CA LEU A 279 7.23 -6.21 -0.24
C LEU A 279 6.56 -6.33 -1.62
N GLN A 280 6.53 -5.22 -2.38
CA GLN A 280 6.00 -5.22 -3.74
C GLN A 280 7.12 -5.36 -4.77
N ILE A 281 6.79 -5.83 -5.98
CA ILE A 281 7.80 -6.02 -7.04
C ILE A 281 8.46 -4.70 -7.47
N GLU A 282 7.70 -3.62 -7.43
CA GLU A 282 8.17 -2.25 -7.71
C GLU A 282 9.26 -1.83 -6.73
N ASP A 283 9.25 -2.36 -5.49
CA ASP A 283 10.29 -2.10 -4.51
C ASP A 283 11.61 -2.80 -4.82
N LEU A 284 11.59 -3.91 -5.55
CA LEU A 284 12.77 -4.69 -5.97
C LEU A 284 13.42 -4.16 -7.23
N LEU A 285 12.62 -3.54 -8.10
CA LEU A 285 13.12 -2.88 -9.30
C LEU A 285 13.91 -1.61 -8.95
N ASN A 286 13.79 -1.15 -7.69
CA ASN A 286 14.64 -0.24 -6.92
C ASN A 286 15.62 0.61 -7.73
N ARG A 287 15.09 1.60 -8.44
CA ARG A 287 15.85 2.80 -8.78
C ARG A 287 15.62 3.81 -7.67
N LYS A 288 16.69 4.21 -6.97
CA LYS A 288 16.61 5.31 -5.98
C LYS A 288 16.12 6.55 -6.74
N PRO A 289 15.05 7.23 -6.29
CA PRO A 289 14.74 8.57 -6.80
C PRO A 289 15.99 9.41 -6.56
N ILE A 290 16.60 9.89 -7.63
CA ILE A 290 17.78 10.73 -7.48
C ILE A 290 17.25 12.10 -7.09
N LYS A 291 17.64 12.61 -5.92
CA LYS A 291 17.44 14.03 -5.63
C LYS A 291 18.46 14.79 -6.47
N ILE A 292 18.05 15.25 -7.64
CA ILE A 292 18.88 16.13 -8.43
C ILE A 292 18.59 17.55 -7.95
N GLU A 293 19.61 18.27 -7.52
CA GLU A 293 19.49 19.67 -7.08
C GLU A 293 19.02 20.52 -8.25
N ASN A 294 17.78 21.02 -8.14
CA ASN A 294 16.99 21.46 -9.29
C ASN A 294 16.73 22.98 -9.28
N GLU A 295 17.74 23.79 -8.90
CA GLU A 295 17.59 25.25 -8.86
C GLU A 295 17.26 25.84 -10.24
N GLU A 296 17.81 25.28 -11.32
CA GLU A 296 17.45 25.70 -12.68
C GLU A 296 15.99 25.37 -12.99
N VAL A 297 15.53 24.15 -12.71
CA VAL A 297 14.11 23.76 -12.88
C VAL A 297 13.19 24.67 -12.08
N LYS A 298 13.52 24.92 -10.81
CA LYS A 298 12.76 25.84 -9.95
C LYS A 298 12.67 27.23 -10.57
N SER A 299 13.79 27.81 -11.00
CA SER A 299 13.82 29.16 -11.60
C SER A 299 12.96 29.29 -12.87
N ARG A 300 12.85 28.20 -13.65
CA ARG A 300 12.09 28.16 -14.91
C ARG A 300 10.59 27.98 -14.72
N HIS A 301 10.16 27.43 -13.59
CA HIS A 301 8.75 27.21 -13.28
C HIS A 301 8.16 28.26 -12.34
N TYR A 302 9.00 28.85 -11.48
CA TYR A 302 8.58 29.83 -10.50
C TYR A 302 7.85 31.02 -11.13
N ASN A 303 6.62 31.27 -10.66
CA ASN A 303 5.74 32.33 -11.14
C ASN A 303 5.52 32.32 -12.68
N LYS A 304 5.59 31.16 -13.32
CA LYS A 304 5.29 30.98 -14.75
C LYS A 304 3.95 30.25 -14.97
N ASN A 305 3.39 30.43 -16.16
CA ASN A 305 2.22 29.68 -16.62
C ASN A 305 2.70 28.44 -17.39
N VAL A 306 2.21 27.27 -16.99
CA VAL A 306 2.61 25.97 -17.55
C VAL A 306 1.39 25.24 -18.09
N LEU A 307 1.51 24.67 -19.29
CA LEU A 307 0.50 23.77 -19.86
C LEU A 307 1.01 22.33 -19.80
N VAL A 308 0.19 21.42 -19.30
CA VAL A 308 0.44 19.97 -19.37
C VAL A 308 -0.72 19.32 -20.11
N THR A 309 -0.48 18.79 -21.31
CA THR A 309 -1.47 18.02 -22.07
C THR A 309 -1.33 16.54 -21.77
N GLY A 310 -2.42 15.77 -21.75
CA GLY A 310 -2.42 14.41 -21.24
C GLY A 310 -2.21 14.41 -19.73
N GLY A 311 -2.62 15.50 -19.07
CA GLY A 311 -2.32 15.81 -17.67
C GLY A 311 -3.02 14.90 -16.67
N ALA A 312 -4.00 14.10 -17.10
CA ALA A 312 -4.62 13.08 -16.28
C ALA A 312 -4.00 11.68 -16.48
N GLY A 313 -3.09 11.53 -17.47
CA GLY A 313 -2.33 10.31 -17.68
C GLY A 313 -1.25 10.05 -16.63
N SER A 314 -0.67 8.85 -16.62
CA SER A 314 0.34 8.47 -15.61
C SER A 314 1.58 9.39 -15.58
N ILE A 315 2.07 9.83 -16.75
CA ILE A 315 3.22 10.76 -16.85
C ILE A 315 2.77 12.21 -16.66
N GLY A 316 1.68 12.62 -17.32
CA GLY A 316 1.20 14.00 -17.22
C GLY A 316 0.79 14.39 -15.80
N SER A 317 0.09 13.52 -15.07
CA SER A 317 -0.31 13.79 -13.68
C SER A 317 0.89 13.92 -12.75
N GLU A 318 1.96 13.14 -12.97
CA GLU A 318 3.19 13.27 -12.19
C GLU A 318 3.96 14.55 -12.55
N ILE A 319 4.02 14.93 -13.83
CA ILE A 319 4.57 16.23 -14.23
C ILE A 319 3.80 17.36 -13.52
N VAL A 320 2.46 17.29 -13.46
CA VAL A 320 1.64 18.28 -12.74
C VAL A 320 2.01 18.33 -11.25
N ARG A 321 2.17 17.18 -10.58
CA ARG A 321 2.59 17.11 -9.17
C ARG A 321 3.97 17.72 -8.95
N GLN A 322 4.94 17.41 -9.80
CA GLN A 322 6.31 17.92 -9.65
C GLN A 322 6.39 19.41 -9.97
N VAL A 323 5.73 19.87 -11.04
CA VAL A 323 5.68 21.29 -11.40
C VAL A 323 5.05 22.13 -10.28
N ALA A 324 4.01 21.63 -9.60
CA ALA A 324 3.37 22.33 -8.48
C ALA A 324 4.32 22.63 -7.31
N GLN A 325 5.37 21.81 -7.10
CA GLN A 325 6.35 22.03 -6.03
C GLN A 325 7.24 23.26 -6.26
N PHE A 326 7.30 23.78 -7.48
CA PHE A 326 8.14 24.92 -7.85
C PHE A 326 7.40 26.28 -7.82
N ASN A 327 6.21 26.34 -7.25
CA ASN A 327 5.38 27.55 -7.13
C ASN A 327 5.14 28.29 -8.47
N PRO A 328 4.55 27.64 -9.49
CA PRO A 328 4.14 28.31 -10.71
C PRO A 328 2.97 29.26 -10.47
N SER A 329 2.78 30.23 -11.38
CA SER A 329 1.66 31.18 -11.30
C SER A 329 0.33 30.53 -11.68
N LEU A 330 0.36 29.59 -12.62
CA LEU A 330 -0.79 28.84 -13.11
C LEU A 330 -0.33 27.52 -13.74
N ILE A 331 -1.00 26.42 -13.43
CA ILE A 331 -0.89 25.16 -14.17
C ILE A 331 -2.22 24.90 -14.88
N VAL A 332 -2.17 24.80 -16.21
CA VAL A 332 -3.30 24.35 -17.03
C VAL A 332 -3.11 22.87 -17.33
N VAL A 333 -4.06 22.06 -16.88
CA VAL A 333 -4.08 20.61 -17.04
C VAL A 333 -5.13 20.28 -18.10
N LEU A 334 -4.69 19.77 -19.25
CA LEU A 334 -5.55 19.43 -20.38
C LEU A 334 -5.58 17.92 -20.57
N ASP A 335 -6.77 17.33 -20.60
CA ASP A 335 -6.98 15.93 -20.93
C ASP A 335 -8.38 15.72 -21.54
N GLN A 336 -8.57 14.62 -22.27
CA GLN A 336 -9.88 14.22 -22.79
C GLN A 336 -10.61 13.25 -21.85
N ALA A 337 -9.88 12.59 -20.95
CA ALA A 337 -10.44 11.62 -20.03
C ALA A 337 -11.07 12.35 -18.83
N GLU A 338 -12.39 12.43 -18.81
CA GLU A 338 -13.17 13.17 -17.81
C GLU A 338 -12.89 12.71 -16.38
N THR A 339 -13.06 11.42 -16.08
CA THR A 339 -12.91 10.91 -14.71
C THR A 339 -11.47 11.05 -14.19
N PRO A 340 -10.43 10.62 -14.93
CA PRO A 340 -9.05 10.85 -14.49
C PRO A 340 -8.71 12.33 -14.31
N LEU A 341 -9.29 13.23 -15.11
CA LEU A 341 -9.07 14.68 -15.01
C LEU A 341 -9.70 15.24 -13.72
N TYR A 342 -10.88 14.73 -13.34
CA TYR A 342 -11.51 15.09 -12.07
C TYR A 342 -10.73 14.56 -10.86
N ASP A 343 -10.21 13.34 -10.93
CA ASP A 343 -9.40 12.74 -9.85
C ASP A 343 -8.14 13.58 -9.56
N ILE A 344 -7.42 13.99 -10.61
CA ILE A 344 -6.24 14.87 -10.44
C ILE A 344 -6.65 16.28 -9.99
N GLU A 345 -7.85 16.76 -10.36
CA GLU A 345 -8.36 18.04 -9.86
C GLU A 345 -8.55 18.05 -8.35
N LEU A 346 -9.21 17.02 -7.81
CA LEU A 346 -9.39 16.86 -6.37
C LEU A 346 -8.03 16.75 -5.66
N GLU A 347 -7.14 15.87 -6.15
CA GLU A 347 -5.83 15.65 -5.57
C GLU A 347 -5.00 16.94 -5.49
N MET A 348 -4.93 17.70 -6.58
CA MET A 348 -4.06 18.87 -6.66
C MET A 348 -4.61 20.05 -5.85
N LYS A 349 -5.93 20.24 -5.79
CA LYS A 349 -6.54 21.27 -4.95
C LYS A 349 -6.37 21.00 -3.47
N GLU A 350 -6.41 19.73 -3.06
CA GLU A 350 -6.17 19.34 -1.66
C GLU A 350 -4.70 19.53 -1.27
N LYS A 351 -3.76 19.07 -2.09
CA LYS A 351 -2.33 19.10 -1.77
C LYS A 351 -1.68 20.48 -1.95
N PHE A 352 -2.12 21.27 -2.93
CA PHE A 352 -1.52 22.56 -3.29
C PHE A 352 -2.58 23.68 -3.35
N PRO A 353 -3.24 24.01 -2.23
CA PRO A 353 -4.36 24.97 -2.21
C PRO A 353 -3.96 26.41 -2.59
N HIS A 354 -2.66 26.73 -2.55
CA HIS A 354 -2.09 28.03 -2.87
C HIS A 354 -1.72 28.20 -4.35
N ILE A 355 -1.68 27.11 -5.12
CA ILE A 355 -1.36 27.13 -6.56
C ILE A 355 -2.66 27.24 -7.36
N ARG A 356 -2.66 28.11 -8.38
CA ARG A 356 -3.80 28.21 -9.30
C ARG A 356 -3.74 27.08 -10.32
N PHE A 357 -4.79 26.28 -10.37
CA PHE A 357 -4.97 25.25 -11.39
C PHE A 357 -6.16 25.58 -12.29
N LYS A 358 -6.04 25.19 -13.56
CA LYS A 358 -7.17 25.14 -14.49
C LYS A 358 -7.23 23.78 -15.18
N PHE A 359 -8.29 23.04 -14.93
CA PHE A 359 -8.55 21.76 -15.58
C PHE A 359 -9.40 22.00 -16.83
N VAL A 360 -8.96 21.47 -17.97
CA VAL A 360 -9.60 21.67 -19.27
C VAL A 360 -9.87 20.32 -19.93
N LEU A 361 -11.14 19.95 -20.00
CA LEU A 361 -11.59 18.80 -20.77
C LEU A 361 -11.54 19.14 -22.26
N ALA A 362 -10.55 18.58 -22.97
CA ALA A 362 -10.35 18.81 -24.40
C ALA A 362 -9.47 17.73 -25.04
N ASP A 363 -9.75 17.45 -26.32
CA ASP A 363 -8.88 16.64 -27.18
C ASP A 363 -7.82 17.52 -27.85
N VAL A 364 -6.57 17.06 -27.84
CA VAL A 364 -5.42 17.71 -28.50
C VAL A 364 -5.55 17.75 -30.04
N SER A 365 -6.38 16.89 -30.63
CA SER A 365 -6.69 16.94 -32.07
C SER A 365 -7.56 18.15 -32.44
N ASN A 366 -8.32 18.70 -31.50
CA ASN A 366 -9.24 19.81 -31.73
C ASN A 366 -8.55 21.18 -31.55
N LYS A 367 -7.93 21.67 -32.63
CA LYS A 367 -7.24 22.96 -32.64
C LYS A 367 -8.11 24.13 -32.18
N HIS A 368 -9.40 24.17 -32.58
CA HIS A 368 -10.33 25.24 -32.20
C HIS A 368 -10.54 25.32 -30.68
N ARG A 369 -10.43 24.18 -29.97
CA ARG A 369 -10.53 24.14 -28.51
C ARG A 369 -9.24 24.56 -27.80
N ILE A 370 -8.09 24.27 -28.40
CA ILE A 370 -6.77 24.46 -27.78
C ILE A 370 -6.24 25.88 -27.99
N GLU A 371 -6.39 26.43 -29.20
CA GLU A 371 -5.83 27.74 -29.56
C GLU A 371 -6.27 28.89 -28.62
N PRO A 372 -7.53 28.98 -28.17
CA PRO A 372 -7.94 29.99 -27.19
C PRO A 372 -7.18 29.92 -25.85
N LEU A 373 -6.69 28.73 -25.46
CA LEU A 373 -5.91 28.57 -24.22
C LEU A 373 -4.55 29.25 -24.34
N PHE A 374 -3.90 29.13 -25.51
CA PHE A 374 -2.62 29.80 -25.77
C PHE A 374 -2.77 31.32 -25.81
N GLN A 375 -3.87 31.81 -26.39
CA GLN A 375 -4.21 33.24 -26.41
C GLN A 375 -4.46 33.80 -25.00
N MET A 376 -5.12 33.04 -24.14
CA MET A 376 -5.53 33.50 -22.82
C MET A 376 -4.41 33.46 -21.78
N TYR A 377 -3.57 32.41 -21.81
CA TYR A 377 -2.71 32.09 -20.67
C TYR A 377 -1.22 32.31 -20.89
N ASN A 378 -0.74 32.68 -22.09
CA ASN A 378 0.67 33.03 -22.35
C ASN A 378 1.67 32.06 -21.69
N PHE A 379 1.66 30.80 -22.13
CA PHE A 379 2.46 29.74 -21.51
C PHE A 379 3.97 29.97 -21.69
N SER A 380 4.73 29.76 -20.62
CA SER A 380 6.20 29.74 -20.68
C SER A 380 6.71 28.35 -21.05
N MET A 381 6.07 27.31 -20.50
CA MET A 381 6.45 25.91 -20.69
C MET A 381 5.23 25.10 -21.11
N VAL A 382 5.39 24.23 -22.10
CA VAL A 382 4.38 23.25 -22.52
C VAL A 382 4.98 21.86 -22.41
N TYR A 383 4.40 21.02 -21.57
CA TYR A 383 4.70 19.58 -21.48
C TYR A 383 3.64 18.80 -22.24
N HIS A 384 4.04 18.19 -23.35
CA HIS A 384 3.15 17.41 -24.21
C HIS A 384 3.28 15.92 -23.91
N ALA A 385 2.39 15.41 -23.04
CA ALA A 385 2.29 14.00 -22.67
C ALA A 385 1.02 13.30 -23.20
N ALA A 386 0.20 13.97 -24.01
CA ALA A 386 -1.00 13.38 -24.62
C ALA A 386 -0.61 12.46 -25.78
N ALA A 387 -0.96 11.17 -25.68
CA ALA A 387 -0.78 10.20 -26.75
C ALA A 387 -1.60 8.92 -26.49
N TYR A 388 -1.93 8.20 -27.55
CA TYR A 388 -2.31 6.79 -27.46
C TYR A 388 -1.07 5.89 -27.50
N LYS A 389 -0.94 5.02 -26.50
CA LYS A 389 0.28 4.22 -26.25
C LYS A 389 0.11 2.70 -26.39
N HIS A 390 -1.11 2.19 -26.41
CA HIS A 390 -1.35 0.74 -26.35
C HIS A 390 -1.19 0.11 -27.73
N VAL A 391 -0.05 -0.56 -27.96
CA VAL A 391 0.32 -1.13 -29.26
C VAL A 391 -0.80 -1.94 -29.92
N PRO A 392 -1.41 -2.96 -29.29
CA PRO A 392 -2.44 -3.76 -29.97
C PRO A 392 -3.66 -2.92 -30.39
N LEU A 393 -4.12 -2.04 -29.50
CA LEU A 393 -5.29 -1.20 -29.76
C LEU A 393 -5.02 -0.18 -30.88
N VAL A 394 -3.81 0.38 -30.91
CA VAL A 394 -3.38 1.34 -31.93
C VAL A 394 -3.13 0.66 -33.28
N GLU A 395 -2.59 -0.56 -33.28
CA GLU A 395 -2.39 -1.34 -34.50
C GLU A 395 -3.74 -1.63 -35.19
N GLU A 396 -4.80 -1.88 -34.42
CA GLU A 396 -6.16 -2.03 -34.94
C GLU A 396 -6.81 -0.70 -35.36
N ASN A 397 -6.38 0.42 -34.78
CA ASN A 397 -6.97 1.75 -34.97
C ASN A 397 -5.91 2.79 -35.38
N PRO A 398 -5.25 2.62 -36.54
CA PRO A 398 -4.12 3.46 -36.93
C PRO A 398 -4.51 4.93 -37.11
N HIS A 399 -5.72 5.20 -37.61
CA HIS A 399 -6.25 6.55 -37.81
C HIS A 399 -6.34 7.36 -36.51
N GLU A 400 -6.71 6.72 -35.39
CA GLU A 400 -6.77 7.37 -34.08
C GLU A 400 -5.37 7.78 -33.60
N ALA A 401 -4.35 6.96 -33.86
CA ALA A 401 -2.97 7.33 -33.55
C ALA A 401 -2.48 8.50 -34.41
N ILE A 402 -2.89 8.61 -35.67
CA ILE A 402 -2.55 9.79 -36.47
C ILE A 402 -3.23 11.04 -35.92
N LEU A 403 -4.52 10.99 -35.61
CA LEU A 403 -5.27 12.14 -35.12
C LEU A 403 -4.74 12.65 -33.77
N VAL A 404 -4.43 11.75 -32.84
CA VAL A 404 -3.96 12.14 -31.51
C VAL A 404 -2.45 12.34 -31.49
N ASN A 405 -1.67 11.33 -31.89
CA ASN A 405 -0.21 11.39 -31.75
C ASN A 405 0.38 12.39 -32.73
N ILE A 406 0.00 12.36 -34.02
CA ILE A 406 0.60 13.24 -35.05
C ILE A 406 -0.10 14.60 -35.10
N LEU A 407 -1.40 14.64 -35.42
CA LEU A 407 -2.13 15.90 -35.56
C LEU A 407 -2.20 16.66 -34.23
N GLY A 408 -2.41 15.97 -33.11
CA GLY A 408 -2.34 16.56 -31.78
C GLY A 408 -0.98 17.19 -31.49
N SER A 409 0.12 16.46 -31.73
CA SER A 409 1.48 17.03 -31.60
C SER A 409 1.69 18.22 -32.52
N LYS A 410 1.23 18.16 -33.78
CA LYS A 410 1.28 19.28 -34.73
C LYS A 410 0.53 20.50 -34.19
N ASN A 411 -0.69 20.34 -33.68
CA ASN A 411 -1.49 21.45 -33.16
C ASN A 411 -0.77 22.15 -32.00
N VAL A 412 -0.34 21.38 -30.99
CA VAL A 412 0.25 21.97 -29.77
C VAL A 412 1.63 22.59 -30.06
N SER A 413 2.46 21.94 -30.89
CA SER A 413 3.78 22.46 -31.26
C SER A 413 3.71 23.72 -32.13
N THR A 414 2.83 23.75 -33.15
CA THR A 414 2.63 24.93 -34.00
C THR A 414 2.04 26.11 -33.22
N LEU A 415 1.11 25.85 -32.29
CA LEU A 415 0.60 26.88 -31.38
C LEU A 415 1.71 27.37 -30.44
N SER A 416 2.58 26.48 -29.97
CA SER A 416 3.71 26.88 -29.12
C SER A 416 4.66 27.83 -29.85
N SER A 417 4.98 27.54 -31.12
CA SER A 417 5.77 28.44 -31.98
C SER A 417 5.04 29.77 -32.25
N LYS A 418 3.76 29.72 -32.66
CA LYS A 418 2.93 30.90 -32.97
C LYS A 418 2.83 31.88 -31.79
N TYR A 419 2.65 31.35 -30.58
CA TYR A 419 2.51 32.14 -29.34
C TYR A 419 3.83 32.33 -28.60
N LYS A 420 4.97 31.99 -29.23
CA LYS A 420 6.33 32.22 -28.70
C LYS A 420 6.55 31.65 -27.30
N VAL A 421 6.02 30.44 -27.06
CA VAL A 421 6.29 29.70 -25.83
C VAL A 421 7.81 29.52 -25.69
N ASN A 422 8.35 29.69 -24.48
CA ASN A 422 9.80 29.60 -24.29
C ASN A 422 10.31 28.20 -24.64
N ARG A 423 9.64 27.16 -24.11
CA ARG A 423 9.98 25.77 -24.41
C ARG A 423 8.77 24.87 -24.54
N PHE A 424 8.85 23.97 -25.51
CA PHE A 424 7.92 22.86 -25.71
C PHE A 424 8.68 21.55 -25.48
N VAL A 425 8.18 20.71 -24.58
CA VAL A 425 8.79 19.43 -24.21
C VAL A 425 7.84 18.30 -24.61
N MET A 426 8.24 17.49 -25.58
CA MET A 426 7.48 16.34 -26.05
C MET A 426 7.93 15.06 -25.36
N VAL A 427 6.98 14.37 -24.73
CA VAL A 427 7.20 13.01 -24.22
C VAL A 427 7.06 12.02 -25.38
N SER A 428 8.14 11.29 -25.67
CA SER A 428 8.21 10.21 -26.64
C SER A 428 8.60 8.88 -25.95
N THR A 429 8.92 7.85 -26.73
CA THR A 429 9.12 6.48 -26.25
C THR A 429 10.27 5.80 -27.01
N ASP A 430 10.91 4.83 -26.35
CA ASP A 430 11.83 3.87 -26.99
C ASP A 430 11.26 3.23 -28.26
N LYS A 431 9.96 2.96 -28.32
CA LYS A 431 9.27 2.36 -29.49
C LYS A 431 9.27 3.25 -30.74
N ALA A 432 9.65 4.52 -30.64
CA ALA A 432 9.86 5.39 -31.79
C ALA A 432 11.18 5.10 -32.52
N VAL A 433 12.09 4.37 -31.88
CA VAL A 433 13.35 3.90 -32.46
C VAL A 433 13.12 2.63 -33.26
N ASN A 434 13.47 2.65 -34.55
CA ASN A 434 13.28 1.54 -35.49
C ASN A 434 11.88 0.90 -35.32
N PRO A 435 10.80 1.68 -35.47
CA PRO A 435 9.47 1.27 -35.02
C PRO A 435 9.00 0.03 -35.76
N THR A 436 8.33 -0.88 -35.05
CA THR A 436 7.72 -2.11 -35.62
C THR A 436 6.21 -2.13 -35.61
N ASN A 437 5.60 -1.04 -35.15
CA ASN A 437 4.16 -0.88 -34.98
C ASN A 437 3.73 0.56 -35.26
N VAL A 438 2.44 0.74 -35.52
CA VAL A 438 1.86 2.04 -35.84
C VAL A 438 2.01 3.04 -34.70
N MET A 439 1.93 2.59 -33.44
CA MET A 439 2.08 3.47 -32.28
C MET A 439 3.47 4.12 -32.25
N GLY A 440 4.53 3.31 -32.33
CA GLY A 440 5.91 3.76 -32.39
C GLY A 440 6.17 4.65 -33.61
N ALA A 441 5.70 4.25 -34.80
CA ALA A 441 5.87 5.02 -36.02
C ALA A 441 5.14 6.38 -35.96
N SER A 442 3.95 6.44 -35.37
CA SER A 442 3.22 7.71 -35.18
C SER A 442 3.97 8.67 -34.25
N LYS A 443 4.62 8.15 -33.19
CA LYS A 443 5.47 8.95 -32.31
C LYS A 443 6.73 9.42 -33.03
N ARG A 444 7.38 8.57 -33.82
CA ARG A 444 8.53 8.95 -34.66
C ARG A 444 8.19 10.05 -35.67
N ALA A 445 7.04 9.94 -36.34
CA ALA A 445 6.54 10.99 -37.23
C ALA A 445 6.30 12.32 -36.50
N SER A 446 5.81 12.26 -35.26
CA SER A 446 5.63 13.44 -34.41
C SER A 446 6.97 14.09 -34.03
N GLU A 447 8.00 13.28 -33.76
CA GLU A 447 9.36 13.78 -33.53
C GLU A 447 9.92 14.49 -34.75
N LEU A 448 9.81 13.89 -35.94
CA LEU A 448 10.25 14.50 -37.19
C LEU A 448 9.58 15.86 -37.41
N PHE A 449 8.27 15.95 -37.19
CA PHE A 449 7.54 17.21 -37.29
C PHE A 449 8.05 18.25 -36.28
N VAL A 450 8.17 17.89 -35.00
CA VAL A 450 8.65 18.81 -33.95
C VAL A 450 10.09 19.25 -34.19
N GLN A 451 10.96 18.34 -34.62
CA GLN A 451 12.35 18.66 -34.97
C GLN A 451 12.45 19.59 -36.18
N SER A 452 11.65 19.36 -37.22
CA SER A 452 11.63 20.23 -38.39
C SER A 452 11.15 21.65 -38.04
N LEU A 453 10.17 21.77 -37.13
CA LEU A 453 9.63 23.05 -36.68
C LEU A 453 10.66 23.89 -35.91
N GLN A 454 11.61 23.25 -35.23
CA GLN A 454 12.74 23.95 -34.58
C GLN A 454 13.56 24.78 -35.57
N ASN A 455 13.69 24.30 -36.80
CA ASN A 455 14.56 24.87 -37.84
C ASN A 455 13.83 25.88 -38.74
N VAL A 456 12.54 26.13 -38.51
CA VAL A 456 11.77 27.11 -39.26
C VAL A 456 12.26 28.53 -38.95
N GLU A 457 12.44 29.33 -40.00
CA GLU A 457 12.89 30.71 -39.87
C GLU A 457 11.95 31.54 -38.98
N GLY A 458 12.52 32.32 -38.06
CA GLY A 458 11.76 33.14 -37.11
C GLY A 458 11.18 32.38 -35.91
N ASN A 459 11.33 31.06 -35.83
CA ASN A 459 10.94 30.30 -34.65
C ASN A 459 11.87 30.61 -33.46
N VAL A 460 11.28 31.06 -32.35
CA VAL A 460 12.01 31.33 -31.09
C VAL A 460 11.79 30.25 -30.03
N THR A 461 10.77 29.41 -30.19
CA THR A 461 10.44 28.33 -29.25
C THR A 461 11.49 27.24 -29.32
N LYS A 462 11.96 26.79 -28.15
CA LYS A 462 12.86 25.64 -28.05
C LYS A 462 12.05 24.36 -27.97
N PHE A 463 12.22 23.49 -28.96
CA PHE A 463 11.57 22.19 -29.02
C PHE A 463 12.50 21.12 -28.47
N ILE A 464 12.07 20.45 -27.41
CA ILE A 464 12.80 19.38 -26.74
C ILE A 464 11.97 18.11 -26.85
N THR A 465 12.60 16.99 -27.19
CA THR A 465 11.97 15.67 -27.16
C THR A 465 12.68 14.79 -26.13
N THR A 466 11.93 13.97 -25.40
CA THR A 466 12.48 12.99 -24.46
C THR A 466 12.02 11.58 -24.81
N ARG A 467 12.93 10.62 -24.94
CA ARG A 467 12.66 9.20 -25.15
C ARG A 467 13.07 8.42 -23.91
N PHE A 468 12.15 7.59 -23.44
CA PHE A 468 12.42 6.60 -22.40
C PHE A 468 11.50 5.40 -22.57
N GLY A 469 11.87 4.30 -21.92
CA GLY A 469 11.15 3.03 -22.02
C GLY A 469 9.98 2.92 -21.06
N ASN A 470 9.68 1.68 -20.65
CA ASN A 470 8.52 1.41 -19.81
C ASN A 470 8.66 2.05 -18.42
N VAL A 471 7.53 2.48 -17.89
CA VAL A 471 7.46 3.10 -16.57
C VAL A 471 6.60 2.26 -15.64
N LEU A 472 7.13 1.98 -14.44
CA LEU A 472 6.55 1.09 -13.45
C LEU A 472 5.19 1.57 -12.97
N GLY A 473 4.24 0.63 -12.84
CA GLY A 473 2.90 0.91 -12.32
C GLY A 473 2.03 1.80 -13.21
N SER A 474 2.45 2.12 -14.44
CA SER A 474 1.64 2.94 -15.34
C SER A 474 0.37 2.21 -15.79
N ASN A 475 -0.68 2.97 -16.12
CA ASN A 475 -1.99 2.41 -16.50
C ASN A 475 -1.86 1.42 -17.67
N GLY A 476 -2.48 0.25 -17.50
CA GLY A 476 -2.49 -0.83 -18.50
C GLY A 476 -1.12 -1.48 -18.77
N SER A 477 -0.13 -1.34 -17.88
CA SER A 477 1.17 -2.00 -18.00
C SER A 477 1.15 -3.46 -17.49
N VAL A 478 2.26 -4.17 -17.72
CA VAL A 478 2.39 -5.61 -17.43
C VAL A 478 2.24 -5.94 -15.93
N ILE A 479 2.75 -5.08 -15.03
CA ILE A 479 2.72 -5.34 -13.58
C ILE A 479 1.28 -5.33 -13.03
N PRO A 480 0.45 -4.29 -13.26
CA PRO A 480 -0.96 -4.33 -12.89
C PRO A 480 -1.75 -5.47 -13.54
N HIS A 481 -1.34 -5.93 -14.73
CA HIS A 481 -1.97 -7.07 -15.39
C HIS A 481 -1.64 -8.39 -14.68
N PHE A 482 -0.36 -8.65 -14.39
CA PHE A 482 0.06 -9.83 -13.65
C PHE A 482 -0.52 -9.87 -12.24
N LYS A 483 -0.57 -8.72 -11.56
CA LYS A 483 -1.21 -8.63 -10.24
C LYS A 483 -2.67 -9.10 -10.29
N ARG A 484 -3.46 -8.60 -11.26
CA ARG A 484 -4.85 -9.04 -11.45
C ARG A 484 -4.96 -10.53 -11.80
N GLN A 485 -4.07 -11.04 -12.65
CA GLN A 485 -4.04 -12.47 -12.99
C GLN A 485 -3.75 -13.33 -11.77
N ILE A 486 -2.77 -12.95 -10.93
CA ILE A 486 -2.40 -13.66 -9.72
C ILE A 486 -3.54 -13.61 -8.69
N GLU A 487 -4.14 -12.44 -8.47
CA GLU A 487 -5.30 -12.27 -7.58
C GLU A 487 -6.52 -13.09 -8.03
N ALA A 488 -6.66 -13.34 -9.35
CA ALA A 488 -7.70 -14.18 -9.92
C ALA A 488 -7.37 -15.68 -9.92
N GLY A 489 -6.20 -16.10 -9.42
CA GLY A 489 -5.76 -17.51 -9.38
C GLY A 489 -5.00 -18.00 -10.63
N GLY A 490 -4.60 -17.09 -11.52
CA GLY A 490 -3.86 -17.39 -12.74
C GLY A 490 -4.74 -17.84 -13.92
N PRO A 491 -4.12 -18.29 -15.03
CA PRO A 491 -2.68 -18.31 -15.29
C PRO A 491 -2.11 -16.90 -15.54
N VAL A 492 -0.80 -16.73 -15.34
CA VAL A 492 -0.08 -15.53 -15.79
C VAL A 492 0.33 -15.71 -17.24
N THR A 493 -0.01 -14.74 -18.09
CA THR A 493 0.23 -14.82 -19.55
C THR A 493 1.43 -13.99 -19.97
N ILE A 494 2.41 -14.62 -20.63
CA ILE A 494 3.61 -13.97 -21.15
C ILE A 494 3.65 -14.14 -22.66
N THR A 495 4.03 -13.09 -23.40
CA THR A 495 4.03 -13.14 -24.87
C THR A 495 5.16 -14.01 -25.41
N HIS A 496 6.37 -13.87 -24.87
CA HIS A 496 7.52 -14.69 -25.27
C HIS A 496 8.46 -14.98 -24.08
N PRO A 497 9.10 -16.16 -23.96
CA PRO A 497 10.02 -16.48 -22.87
C PRO A 497 11.19 -15.48 -22.75
N ASP A 498 11.73 -15.03 -23.86
CA ASP A 498 12.92 -14.14 -23.92
C ASP A 498 12.61 -12.65 -23.98
N ILE A 499 11.36 -12.25 -23.75
CA ILE A 499 11.00 -10.84 -23.78
C ILE A 499 11.59 -10.09 -22.58
N VAL A 500 12.30 -9.00 -22.87
CA VAL A 500 12.92 -8.12 -21.86
C VAL A 500 12.45 -6.69 -22.04
N ARG A 501 12.34 -5.94 -20.93
CA ARG A 501 11.95 -4.54 -20.95
C ARG A 501 12.79 -3.71 -19.99
N TYR A 502 13.05 -2.48 -20.39
CA TYR A 502 13.65 -1.45 -19.55
C TYR A 502 12.58 -0.83 -18.65
N PHE A 503 12.93 -0.55 -17.39
CA PHE A 503 11.99 0.03 -16.43
C PHE A 503 12.60 1.20 -15.67
N MET A 504 11.79 2.24 -15.48
CA MET A 504 12.05 3.33 -14.55
C MET A 504 10.80 3.65 -13.72
N THR A 505 10.95 4.40 -12.64
CA THR A 505 9.79 4.84 -11.85
C THR A 505 9.12 6.07 -12.49
N ILE A 506 7.82 6.26 -12.26
CA ILE A 506 7.09 7.44 -12.77
C ILE A 506 7.72 8.76 -12.28
N PRO A 507 8.03 8.91 -10.97
CA PRO A 507 8.67 10.13 -10.48
C PRO A 507 10.04 10.40 -11.11
N GLU A 508 10.88 9.36 -11.23
CA GLU A 508 12.20 9.47 -11.87
C GLU A 508 12.09 9.89 -13.35
N ALA A 509 11.15 9.29 -14.10
CA ALA A 509 10.92 9.65 -15.50
C ALA A 509 10.56 11.12 -15.64
N CYS A 510 9.60 11.58 -14.84
CA CYS A 510 9.13 12.96 -14.92
C CYS A 510 10.20 13.96 -14.46
N GLU A 511 11.02 13.60 -13.48
CA GLU A 511 12.14 14.45 -13.04
C GLU A 511 13.18 14.63 -14.15
N LEU A 512 13.55 13.55 -14.85
CA LEU A 512 14.43 13.64 -16.03
C LEU A 512 13.77 14.41 -17.19
N VAL A 513 12.45 14.30 -17.38
CA VAL A 513 11.70 15.12 -18.36
C VAL A 513 11.79 16.60 -18.03
N LEU A 514 11.59 16.98 -16.75
CA LEU A 514 11.68 18.38 -16.33
C LEU A 514 13.08 18.94 -16.56
N GLN A 515 14.13 18.16 -16.24
CA GLN A 515 15.52 18.56 -16.44
C GLN A 515 15.92 18.67 -17.91
N ALA A 516 15.57 17.67 -18.73
CA ALA A 516 15.77 17.72 -20.17
C ALA A 516 15.09 18.96 -20.76
N GLY A 517 13.86 19.24 -20.29
CA GLY A 517 13.10 20.43 -20.64
C GLY A 517 13.78 21.74 -20.27
N THR A 518 14.58 21.80 -19.21
CA THR A 518 15.29 23.03 -18.84
C THR A 518 16.65 23.18 -19.50
N MET A 519 17.42 22.10 -19.61
CA MET A 519 18.78 22.12 -20.16
C MET A 519 18.83 22.24 -21.69
N GLY A 520 17.82 21.73 -22.40
CA GLY A 520 17.82 21.70 -23.86
C GLY A 520 17.94 23.10 -24.47
N GLN A 521 18.53 23.22 -25.66
CA GLN A 521 18.71 24.49 -26.38
C GLN A 521 17.89 24.55 -27.68
N GLY A 522 17.09 23.51 -27.95
CA GLY A 522 16.21 23.36 -29.09
C GLY A 522 16.74 22.33 -30.08
N GLY A 523 15.87 21.41 -30.52
CA GLY A 523 16.16 20.39 -31.53
C GLY A 523 16.70 19.07 -30.96
N GLU A 524 17.03 19.03 -29.67
CA GLU A 524 17.56 17.82 -29.05
C GLU A 524 16.49 16.74 -28.80
N ILE A 525 16.88 15.49 -29.03
CA ILE A 525 16.20 14.31 -28.52
C ILE A 525 17.02 13.77 -27.36
N PHE A 526 16.49 13.90 -26.14
CA PHE A 526 17.11 13.32 -24.95
C PHE A 526 16.68 11.87 -24.77
N VAL A 527 17.63 10.99 -24.51
CA VAL A 527 17.42 9.57 -24.21
C VAL A 527 17.89 9.32 -22.78
N PHE A 528 17.03 8.70 -21.98
CA PHE A 528 17.34 8.44 -20.57
C PHE A 528 18.02 7.09 -20.37
N ASP A 529 18.97 7.05 -19.44
CA ASP A 529 19.58 5.81 -19.00
C ASP A 529 18.57 4.99 -18.16
N MET A 530 18.13 3.88 -18.76
CA MET A 530 17.16 2.96 -18.19
C MET A 530 17.80 1.77 -17.46
N GLY A 531 19.13 1.75 -17.36
CA GLY A 531 19.90 0.70 -16.69
C GLY A 531 19.68 -0.66 -17.34
N GLU A 532 19.86 -1.73 -16.56
CA GLU A 532 19.73 -3.08 -17.09
C GLU A 532 18.28 -3.48 -17.44
N PRO A 533 18.06 -4.14 -18.60
CA PRO A 533 16.76 -4.66 -18.97
C PRO A 533 16.35 -5.82 -18.05
N VAL A 534 15.03 -5.99 -17.87
CA VAL A 534 14.45 -7.03 -17.00
C VAL A 534 13.67 -8.03 -17.84
N LYS A 535 13.96 -9.32 -17.68
CA LYS A 535 13.21 -10.41 -18.31
C LYS A 535 11.81 -10.52 -17.70
N ILE A 536 10.78 -10.47 -18.53
CA ILE A 536 9.38 -10.47 -18.07
C ILE A 536 9.01 -11.82 -17.41
N LEU A 537 9.62 -12.91 -17.83
CA LEU A 537 9.49 -14.21 -17.18
C LEU A 537 9.95 -14.18 -15.72
N ASP A 538 11.10 -13.57 -15.46
CA ASP A 538 11.66 -13.49 -14.11
C ASP A 538 10.82 -12.55 -13.24
N LEU A 539 10.33 -11.46 -13.82
CA LEU A 539 9.37 -10.56 -13.18
C LEU A 539 8.11 -11.31 -12.75
N ALA A 540 7.49 -12.08 -13.65
CA ALA A 540 6.30 -12.87 -13.37
C ALA A 540 6.52 -13.89 -12.25
N LYS A 541 7.61 -14.67 -12.32
CA LYS A 541 7.98 -15.65 -11.28
C LYS A 541 8.13 -15.00 -9.90
N ARG A 542 8.81 -13.84 -9.84
CA ARG A 542 8.97 -13.09 -8.59
C ARG A 542 7.64 -12.58 -8.05
N MET A 543 6.76 -12.07 -8.91
CA MET A 543 5.43 -11.59 -8.49
C MET A 543 4.57 -12.72 -7.92
N ILE A 544 4.59 -13.91 -8.53
CA ILE A 544 3.88 -15.09 -8.05
C ILE A 544 4.40 -15.48 -6.64
N LYS A 545 5.72 -15.59 -6.48
CA LYS A 545 6.35 -15.91 -5.17
C LYS A 545 6.08 -14.87 -4.09
N LEU A 546 6.17 -13.58 -4.41
CA LEU A 546 5.84 -12.49 -3.47
C LEU A 546 4.37 -12.49 -3.03
N SER A 547 3.49 -13.11 -3.83
CA SER A 547 2.08 -13.29 -3.51
C SER A 547 1.80 -14.55 -2.68
N GLY A 548 2.84 -15.32 -2.32
CA GLY A 548 2.74 -16.54 -1.52
C GLY A 548 2.38 -17.79 -2.31
N PHE A 549 2.58 -17.77 -3.63
CA PHE A 549 2.28 -18.89 -4.53
C PHE A 549 3.55 -19.38 -5.22
N GLU A 550 3.58 -20.66 -5.59
CA GLU A 550 4.72 -21.27 -6.26
C GLU A 550 4.51 -21.33 -7.80
N PRO A 551 5.42 -20.75 -8.61
CA PRO A 551 5.26 -20.72 -10.07
C PRO A 551 5.17 -22.11 -10.69
N ASN A 552 4.24 -22.29 -11.63
CA ASN A 552 3.91 -23.55 -12.30
C ASN A 552 3.35 -24.68 -11.42
N ILE A 553 3.18 -24.45 -10.12
CA ILE A 553 2.49 -25.36 -9.20
C ILE A 553 1.12 -24.77 -8.87
N ASP A 554 1.12 -23.62 -8.18
CA ASP A 554 -0.12 -22.93 -7.79
C ASP A 554 -0.64 -22.06 -8.94
N ILE A 555 0.27 -21.36 -9.63
CA ILE A 555 -0.07 -20.44 -10.73
C ILE A 555 0.76 -20.81 -11.96
N LYS A 556 0.07 -21.27 -13.01
CA LYS A 556 0.70 -21.61 -14.30
C LYS A 556 1.13 -20.35 -15.05
N ILE A 557 2.27 -20.43 -15.73
CA ILE A 557 2.72 -19.42 -16.70
C ILE A 557 2.45 -19.95 -18.11
N ILE A 558 1.70 -19.21 -18.91
CA ILE A 558 1.34 -19.59 -20.29
C ILE A 558 1.94 -18.61 -21.29
N TYR A 559 2.56 -19.15 -22.33
CA TYR A 559 3.06 -18.36 -23.45
C TYR A 559 1.96 -18.14 -24.49
N THR A 560 1.64 -16.88 -24.79
CA THR A 560 0.56 -16.53 -25.74
C THR A 560 1.06 -16.19 -27.14
N GLY A 561 2.38 -16.16 -27.35
CA GLY A 561 2.99 -15.61 -28.56
C GLY A 561 3.09 -14.09 -28.53
N LEU A 562 3.95 -13.55 -29.38
CA LEU A 562 4.08 -12.12 -29.60
C LEU A 562 2.80 -11.57 -30.22
N ARG A 563 2.40 -10.38 -29.80
CA ARG A 563 1.25 -9.68 -30.38
C ARG A 563 1.66 -8.93 -31.65
N PRO A 564 0.70 -8.53 -32.50
CA PRO A 564 1.01 -7.69 -33.65
C PRO A 564 1.75 -6.42 -33.26
N GLY A 565 2.87 -6.16 -33.94
CA GLY A 565 3.72 -5.00 -33.74
C GLY A 565 4.63 -5.04 -32.51
N GLU A 566 4.56 -6.10 -31.70
CA GLU A 566 5.34 -6.22 -30.45
C GLU A 566 6.79 -6.61 -30.72
N LYS A 567 7.75 -5.88 -30.13
CA LYS A 567 9.17 -6.21 -30.19
C LYS A 567 9.55 -7.25 -29.13
N LEU A 568 10.51 -8.11 -29.45
CA LEU A 568 11.12 -9.00 -28.45
C LEU A 568 12.04 -8.22 -27.50
N TYR A 569 12.86 -7.33 -28.07
CA TYR A 569 13.79 -6.42 -27.38
C TYR A 569 13.48 -4.99 -27.77
N GLU A 570 13.45 -4.07 -26.81
CA GLU A 570 13.33 -2.63 -27.10
C GLU A 570 14.72 -2.04 -27.29
N GLU A 571 14.85 -1.08 -28.20
CA GLU A 571 16.10 -0.35 -28.46
C GLU A 571 15.99 1.05 -27.88
N LEU A 572 17.03 1.51 -27.18
CA LEU A 572 17.06 2.89 -26.66
C LEU A 572 17.60 3.89 -27.69
N LEU A 573 18.38 3.42 -28.68
CA LEU A 573 19.08 4.23 -29.66
C LEU A 573 18.98 3.57 -31.04
N SER A 574 18.85 4.39 -32.10
CA SER A 574 18.87 3.89 -33.48
C SER A 574 20.31 3.59 -33.92
N ASP A 575 20.49 2.67 -34.86
CA ASP A 575 21.82 2.30 -35.38
C ASP A 575 22.57 3.49 -36.01
N ASN A 576 21.82 4.48 -36.49
CA ASN A 576 22.35 5.68 -37.13
C ASN A 576 22.53 6.86 -36.16
N ALA A 577 22.10 6.75 -34.91
CA ALA A 577 22.20 7.82 -33.94
C ALA A 577 23.58 7.89 -33.30
N LYS A 578 24.14 9.10 -33.26
CA LYS A 578 25.28 9.41 -32.39
C LYS A 578 24.75 9.91 -31.05
N THR A 579 25.25 9.36 -29.95
CA THR A 579 24.98 9.88 -28.61
C THR A 579 26.02 10.91 -28.21
N LEU A 580 25.55 11.99 -27.57
CA LEU A 580 26.40 12.95 -26.90
C LEU A 580 26.07 12.95 -25.40
N PRO A 581 27.08 12.99 -24.51
CA PRO A 581 26.84 13.12 -23.09
C PRO A 581 26.24 14.49 -22.75
N THR A 582 25.58 14.58 -21.60
CA THR A 582 25.14 15.85 -21.01
C THR A 582 25.80 16.07 -19.65
N HIS A 583 25.51 17.18 -18.98
CA HIS A 583 25.93 17.40 -17.59
C HIS A 583 25.29 16.40 -16.61
N ASN A 584 24.21 15.71 -17.00
CA ASN A 584 23.60 14.65 -16.23
C ASN A 584 23.93 13.29 -16.86
N GLU A 585 24.61 12.42 -16.13
CA GLU A 585 25.04 11.09 -16.60
C GLU A 585 23.86 10.20 -17.04
N LYS A 586 22.65 10.44 -16.54
CA LYS A 586 21.43 9.71 -16.92
C LYS A 586 20.73 10.24 -18.17
N ILE A 587 21.22 11.33 -18.75
CA ILE A 587 20.59 11.97 -19.90
C ILE A 587 21.63 12.08 -21.02
N MET A 588 21.32 11.47 -22.16
CA MET A 588 22.13 11.54 -23.37
C MET A 588 21.36 12.28 -24.46
N ILE A 589 22.05 12.93 -25.39
CA ILE A 589 21.44 13.53 -26.59
C ILE A 589 21.61 12.56 -27.75
N SER A 590 20.51 12.18 -28.40
CA SER A 590 20.49 11.44 -29.66
C SER A 590 20.47 12.41 -30.84
N LYS A 591 21.38 12.21 -31.80
CA LYS A 591 21.35 12.89 -33.10
C LYS A 591 20.73 11.97 -34.15
N ASP A 592 19.42 12.07 -34.31
CA ASP A 592 18.66 11.35 -35.33
C ASP A 592 18.54 12.17 -36.64
N PRO A 593 18.33 11.52 -37.80
CA PRO A 593 18.03 12.21 -39.05
C PRO A 593 16.77 13.08 -38.95
N THR A 594 16.83 14.25 -39.59
CA THR A 594 15.75 15.24 -39.68
C THR A 594 15.19 15.33 -41.09
N MET A 595 13.96 15.80 -41.23
CA MET A 595 13.29 16.10 -42.50
C MET A 595 13.06 17.61 -42.63
N ASP A 596 13.03 18.13 -43.85
CA ASP A 596 12.65 19.53 -44.10
C ASP A 596 11.21 19.80 -43.64
N PHE A 597 10.95 21.01 -43.14
CA PHE A 597 9.64 21.38 -42.60
C PHE A 597 8.53 21.35 -43.67
N SER A 598 8.81 21.79 -44.90
CA SER A 598 7.82 21.84 -45.97
C SER A 598 7.38 20.43 -46.40
N ASP A 599 8.32 19.50 -46.46
CA ASP A 599 8.07 18.09 -46.79
C ASP A 599 7.24 17.40 -45.72
N ILE A 600 7.67 17.45 -44.46
CA ILE A 600 6.94 16.81 -43.36
C ILE A 600 5.59 17.45 -43.11
N GLU A 601 5.44 18.76 -43.28
CA GLU A 601 4.13 19.42 -43.19
C GLU A 601 3.17 18.90 -44.26
N THR A 602 3.63 18.76 -45.50
CA THR A 602 2.83 18.23 -46.60
C THR A 602 2.41 16.79 -46.34
N LEU A 603 3.32 15.94 -45.88
CA LEU A 603 3.04 14.55 -45.54
C LEU A 603 2.08 14.43 -44.35
N VAL A 604 2.28 15.22 -43.29
CA VAL A 604 1.40 15.25 -42.10
C VAL A 604 -0.01 15.71 -42.48
N ASN A 605 -0.15 16.70 -43.34
CA ASN A 605 -1.46 17.13 -43.84
C ASN A 605 -2.13 16.01 -44.66
N THR A 606 -1.35 15.29 -45.47
CA THR A 606 -1.84 14.19 -46.32
C THR A 606 -2.33 13.01 -45.48
N ILE A 607 -1.52 12.53 -44.52
CA ILE A 607 -1.90 11.41 -43.65
C ILE A 607 -3.07 11.76 -42.72
N THR A 608 -3.17 13.03 -42.30
CA THR A 608 -4.32 13.50 -41.51
C THR A 608 -5.61 13.42 -42.31
N ARG A 609 -5.61 13.86 -43.58
CA ARG A 609 -6.78 13.74 -44.47
C ARG A 609 -7.14 12.27 -44.73
N ALA A 610 -6.14 11.40 -44.92
CA ALA A 610 -6.36 9.96 -45.07
C ALA A 610 -7.00 9.35 -43.82
N SER A 611 -6.58 9.80 -42.63
CA SER A 611 -7.11 9.32 -41.35
C SER A 611 -8.59 9.69 -41.13
N ILE A 612 -9.01 10.88 -41.58
CA ILE A 612 -10.42 11.30 -41.54
C ILE A 612 -11.30 10.39 -42.41
N ARG A 613 -10.77 9.90 -43.54
CA ARG A 613 -11.46 8.92 -44.41
C ARG A 613 -11.49 7.50 -43.83
N ARG A 614 -10.80 7.25 -42.72
CA ARG A 614 -10.70 5.96 -42.01
C ARG A 614 -10.13 4.81 -42.86
N ASP A 615 -9.29 5.12 -43.84
CA ASP A 615 -8.58 4.11 -44.63
C ASP A 615 -7.31 3.66 -43.90
N LYS A 616 -7.37 2.48 -43.26
CA LYS A 616 -6.27 1.94 -42.46
C LYS A 616 -5.01 1.68 -43.29
N VAL A 617 -5.18 1.12 -44.49
CA VAL A 617 -4.05 0.70 -45.34
C VAL A 617 -3.35 1.92 -45.92
N ASP A 618 -4.13 2.90 -46.40
CA ASP A 618 -3.59 4.16 -46.93
C ASP A 618 -2.83 4.94 -45.85
N VAL A 619 -3.40 5.02 -44.63
CA VAL A 619 -2.74 5.66 -43.48
C VAL A 619 -1.39 5.02 -43.19
N VAL A 620 -1.32 3.69 -43.09
CA VAL A 620 -0.06 3.01 -42.76
C VAL A 620 0.95 3.10 -43.91
N ARG A 621 0.49 3.06 -45.16
CA ARG A 621 1.35 3.29 -46.34
C ARG A 621 2.00 4.68 -46.30
N ILE A 622 1.23 5.73 -46.03
CA ILE A 622 1.76 7.09 -45.90
C ILE A 622 2.68 7.19 -44.66
N LEU A 623 2.34 6.51 -43.57
CA LEU A 623 3.18 6.51 -42.36
C LEU A 623 4.57 5.91 -42.63
N LYS A 624 4.66 4.87 -43.47
CA LYS A 624 5.95 4.29 -43.92
C LYS A 624 6.75 5.22 -44.82
N ILE A 625 6.09 6.10 -45.57
CA ILE A 625 6.77 7.16 -46.34
C ILE A 625 7.36 8.21 -45.38
N ILE A 626 6.63 8.59 -44.34
CA ILE A 626 7.09 9.55 -43.32
C ILE A 626 8.23 8.97 -42.49
N VAL A 627 8.15 7.68 -42.17
CA VAL A 627 9.11 6.96 -41.32
C VAL A 627 9.66 5.76 -42.09
N PRO A 628 10.70 5.96 -42.94
CA PRO A 628 11.25 4.89 -43.78
C PRO A 628 11.82 3.70 -42.99
N GLU A 629 12.22 3.92 -41.74
CA GLU A 629 12.68 2.88 -40.82
C GLU A 629 11.55 2.02 -40.23
N PHE A 630 10.27 2.34 -40.49
CA PHE A 630 9.12 1.59 -39.97
C PHE A 630 8.90 0.27 -40.73
N ARG A 631 9.37 -0.83 -40.13
CA ARG A 631 9.13 -2.20 -40.60
C ARG A 631 8.13 -2.92 -39.72
N SER A 632 6.95 -3.23 -40.25
CA SER A 632 5.91 -3.91 -39.48
C SER A 632 6.37 -5.31 -39.06
N ASN A 633 5.99 -5.76 -37.87
CA ASN A 633 6.37 -7.09 -37.38
C ASN A 633 5.16 -7.80 -36.77
N ASN A 634 4.94 -9.05 -37.17
CA ASN A 634 3.77 -9.87 -36.84
C ASN A 634 2.44 -9.14 -37.10
N SER A 635 2.36 -8.34 -38.17
CA SER A 635 1.24 -7.43 -38.43
C SER A 635 0.74 -7.52 -39.87
N VAL A 636 -0.55 -7.26 -40.08
CA VAL A 636 -1.18 -7.22 -41.42
C VAL A 636 -0.55 -6.19 -42.35
N TYR A 637 0.20 -5.23 -41.80
CA TYR A 637 0.88 -4.17 -42.54
C TYR A 637 2.26 -4.56 -43.09
N GLU A 638 2.75 -5.77 -42.81
CA GLU A 638 3.99 -6.31 -43.40
C GLU A 638 3.95 -6.33 -44.94
N VAL A 639 2.75 -6.47 -45.51
CA VAL A 639 2.56 -6.40 -46.97
C VAL A 639 2.97 -5.06 -47.57
N LEU A 640 3.08 -4.01 -46.74
CA LEU A 640 3.46 -2.66 -47.11
C LEU A 640 4.96 -2.36 -46.86
N ASP A 641 5.74 -3.32 -46.35
CA ASP A 641 7.19 -3.16 -46.09
C ASP A 641 8.07 -3.34 -47.35
N LYS A 642 7.44 -3.56 -48.50
CA LYS A 642 8.11 -3.85 -49.78
C LYS A 642 8.58 -2.62 -50.53
#